data_AF-A0AA40CMM2-F1
#
_entry.id   AF-A0AA40CMM2-F1
#
_cell.length_a   1.000
_cell.length_b   1.000
_cell.length_c   1.000
_cell.angle_alpha   90.00
_cell.angle_beta   90.00
_cell.angle_gamma   90.00
#
_symmetry.space_group_name_H-M   'P 1'
#
loop_
_entity.id
_entity.type
_entity.pdbx_description
1 polymer ?
#
loop_
_entity_poly.entity_id
_entity_poly.type
_entity_poly.pdbx_seq_one_letter_code
_entity_poly.pdbx_strand_id
1 'polypeptide(L)'
;MEYSGSLCVGKQGDESQFCNGDHSDFEDDDTDLQNHLVHLPENVDRKELEVLYKKIQDNRVTIQRIESMFSWEERPTCREMSHQLPFRVSELDALRKDTLKPQPAEGMLCFSDDPITAWRLRKFVRNEVRRARISFKDAVSRRPGRAPIMSLPDEMLNEIFSHLVLPDESGWPQPTPVQHSRLTCRRFSRIASTFLVPRLEVDISLPSLVRLEEISQHPLISRSVESVAFKLDLYKTHIASSFAKFIEYCLYLLDRDLGDEYAESIREIDWEWWGLGRRAAWRIICDMREVRNIWEQLRQQINQSLDGLMMEEVLEPQPFHQEFLAAQHEKFRRLSKEQRDLLENGFFQRVATAMARLPRAKSIRFEDSNTDRNTDRSIPFPFASLPENPTQQSILETLAKEKFFLQPEPFAWSSVYGFHFRPELNRFMASTLSALAQAGKSPHHIALRIDETEDRWLARTRAKEYEETAAGLKELNSFSFDSQGSLDARSVRGEKYAASLLAPFLDAPRLRSLHFNLDISDGCSRGDENFGKALAAKPRPTLTSIVLQGLSIQHRHLLALLGTPRKMEKIELTEIRLQTGTWAAVLAVLRQFDCPRMILDSPSGAEVEHIPAGAVLSMLDDTPYDWPDECCGLSVVEGYINGKDILNPFQDSRYRPAPGAYERMAEDDRKFLSGLEREEAEYETEGDSEIEHDESNSEADL
;
A
#
# COMPACT_ATOMS: atom_id res chain seq x y z
N MET A 1 -43.40 -14.73 -19.14
CA MET A 1 -44.15 -15.98 -19.37
C MET A 1 -43.91 -16.86 -18.17
N GLU A 2 -45.01 -17.24 -17.52
CA GLU A 2 -45.08 -18.00 -16.27
C GLU A 2 -44.53 -19.41 -16.43
N TYR A 3 -43.94 -19.98 -15.37
CA TYR A 3 -44.31 -21.32 -14.91
C TYR A 3 -43.91 -21.52 -13.44
N SER A 4 -44.88 -22.02 -12.69
CA SER A 4 -44.88 -22.43 -11.30
C SER A 4 -44.43 -23.90 -11.16
N GLY A 5 -43.98 -24.30 -9.97
CA GLY A 5 -43.72 -25.70 -9.63
C GLY A 5 -43.33 -25.89 -8.16
N SER A 6 -44.22 -26.50 -7.40
CA SER A 6 -44.19 -26.71 -5.95
C SER A 6 -43.66 -28.09 -5.53
N LEU A 7 -43.16 -28.16 -4.29
CA LEU A 7 -43.19 -29.29 -3.31
C LEU A 7 -42.64 -30.68 -3.70
N CYS A 8 -41.75 -31.22 -2.85
CA CYS A 8 -42.11 -32.31 -1.93
C CYS A 8 -40.99 -32.69 -0.92
N VAL A 9 -41.49 -33.26 0.17
CA VAL A 9 -40.89 -33.63 1.46
C VAL A 9 -40.25 -35.03 1.41
N GLY A 10 -39.20 -35.26 2.20
CA GLY A 10 -38.66 -36.60 2.50
C GLY A 10 -38.01 -36.65 3.89
N LYS A 11 -38.48 -37.58 4.73
CA LYS A 11 -38.20 -37.77 6.17
C LYS A 11 -37.10 -38.81 6.44
N GLN A 12 -36.52 -38.68 7.66
CA GLN A 12 -36.12 -39.71 8.64
C GLN A 12 -35.01 -40.74 8.34
N GLY A 13 -34.14 -40.88 9.34
CA GLY A 13 -33.29 -42.05 9.60
C GLY A 13 -32.48 -41.86 10.88
N ASP A 14 -33.03 -42.30 12.02
CA ASP A 14 -32.31 -42.59 13.27
C ASP A 14 -31.30 -43.72 13.05
N GLU A 15 -30.16 -43.70 13.75
CA GLU A 15 -29.69 -44.83 14.58
C GLU A 15 -28.43 -44.46 15.37
N SER A 16 -28.19 -45.26 16.40
CA SER A 16 -27.63 -44.90 17.69
C SER A 16 -26.36 -45.69 18.06
N GLN A 17 -25.70 -45.23 19.13
CA GLN A 17 -25.00 -46.02 20.17
C GLN A 17 -23.45 -46.15 20.22
N PHE A 18 -22.94 -45.70 21.37
CA PHE A 18 -21.88 -46.20 22.27
C PHE A 18 -20.41 -46.35 21.79
N CYS A 19 -19.50 -45.67 22.51
CA CYS A 19 -18.60 -46.31 23.50
C CYS A 19 -17.97 -45.28 24.46
N ASN A 20 -17.83 -45.70 25.73
CA ASN A 20 -17.20 -45.02 26.84
C ASN A 20 -15.66 -45.01 26.73
N GLY A 21 -15.03 -44.04 27.36
CA GLY A 21 -13.60 -44.06 27.66
C GLY A 21 -13.27 -43.01 28.73
N ASP A 22 -13.19 -43.47 29.98
CA ASP A 22 -12.60 -42.73 31.10
C ASP A 22 -11.10 -42.52 30.87
N HIS A 23 -10.58 -41.33 31.19
CA HIS A 23 -9.26 -41.17 31.79
C HIS A 23 -9.18 -39.87 32.59
N SER A 24 -8.83 -40.04 33.86
CA SER A 24 -8.57 -39.04 34.88
C SER A 24 -7.16 -38.46 34.77
N ASP A 25 -6.94 -37.43 35.60
CA ASP A 25 -5.67 -36.88 36.08
C ASP A 25 -5.24 -35.58 35.39
N PHE A 26 -5.52 -34.46 36.05
CA PHE A 26 -4.61 -33.31 36.28
C PHE A 26 -5.38 -32.29 37.15
N GLU A 27 -5.26 -32.45 38.48
CA GLU A 27 -5.58 -31.41 39.46
C GLU A 27 -4.32 -30.57 39.72
N ASP A 28 -4.49 -29.25 39.72
CA ASP A 28 -3.93 -28.24 40.64
C ASP A 28 -3.61 -26.91 39.92
N ASP A 29 -4.60 -25.98 39.98
CA ASP A 29 -4.43 -24.51 40.06
C ASP A 29 -5.76 -23.71 39.90
N ASP A 30 -6.93 -24.36 39.86
CA ASP A 30 -8.22 -23.70 39.56
C ASP A 30 -9.10 -23.30 40.79
N THR A 31 -8.55 -23.39 42.01
CA THR A 31 -9.36 -23.30 43.25
C THR A 31 -9.77 -21.88 43.69
N ASP A 32 -9.20 -20.81 43.13
CA ASP A 32 -9.51 -19.43 43.56
C ASP A 32 -10.69 -18.78 42.82
N LEU A 33 -11.11 -19.30 41.66
CA LEU A 33 -12.14 -18.67 40.82
C LEU A 33 -13.53 -19.32 40.92
N GLN A 34 -13.62 -20.60 41.31
CA GLN A 34 -14.91 -21.23 41.60
C GLN A 34 -15.60 -20.62 42.82
N ASN A 35 -14.83 -20.08 43.78
CA ASN A 35 -15.37 -19.41 44.96
C ASN A 35 -16.11 -18.09 44.65
N HIS A 36 -15.86 -17.46 43.49
CA HIS A 36 -16.57 -16.24 43.08
C HIS A 36 -17.86 -16.50 42.27
N LEU A 37 -18.08 -17.72 41.77
CA LEU A 37 -19.30 -18.09 41.03
C LEU A 37 -20.49 -18.42 41.95
N VAL A 38 -20.28 -18.55 43.27
CA VAL A 38 -21.32 -18.89 44.27
C VAL A 38 -22.19 -17.68 44.65
N HIS A 39 -21.84 -16.46 44.23
CA HIS A 39 -22.59 -15.24 44.55
C HIS A 39 -22.99 -14.42 43.31
N LEU A 40 -23.60 -15.07 42.31
CA LEU A 40 -24.22 -14.37 41.18
C LEU A 40 -25.73 -14.19 41.38
N PRO A 41 -26.32 -13.01 41.06
CA PRO A 41 -27.77 -12.81 41.07
C PRO A 41 -28.48 -13.74 40.08
N GLU A 42 -29.69 -14.20 40.41
CA GLU A 42 -30.50 -15.19 39.66
C GLU A 42 -30.81 -14.85 38.18
N ASN A 43 -30.45 -13.66 37.70
CA ASN A 43 -30.80 -13.17 36.36
C ASN A 43 -29.63 -13.21 35.35
N VAL A 44 -28.55 -13.94 35.63
CA VAL A 44 -27.43 -14.10 34.70
C VAL A 44 -27.48 -15.49 34.07
N ASP A 45 -27.64 -15.54 32.74
CA ASP A 45 -27.62 -16.80 32.00
C ASP A 45 -26.22 -17.41 32.08
N ARG A 46 -26.11 -18.48 32.86
CA ARG A 46 -24.88 -19.21 33.13
C ARG A 46 -24.23 -19.71 31.83
N LYS A 47 -25.03 -20.01 30.79
CA LYS A 47 -24.52 -20.46 29.49
C LYS A 47 -23.82 -19.34 28.71
N GLU A 48 -24.28 -18.10 28.80
CA GLU A 48 -23.61 -16.97 28.13
C GLU A 48 -22.27 -16.66 28.79
N LEU A 49 -22.18 -16.77 30.12
CA LEU A 49 -20.92 -16.63 30.85
C LEU A 49 -19.93 -17.74 30.53
N GLU A 50 -20.38 -18.98 30.41
CA GLU A 50 -19.54 -20.12 30.03
C GLU A 50 -18.99 -19.96 28.59
N VAL A 51 -19.79 -19.47 27.65
CA VAL A 51 -19.35 -19.17 26.27
C VAL A 51 -18.34 -18.02 26.26
N LEU A 52 -18.55 -16.99 27.07
CA LEU A 52 -17.63 -15.86 27.17
C LEU A 52 -16.30 -16.28 27.82
N TYR A 53 -16.36 -17.11 28.86
CA TYR A 53 -15.20 -17.65 29.55
C TYR A 53 -14.35 -18.52 28.62
N LYS A 54 -15.00 -19.39 27.83
CA LYS A 54 -14.34 -20.20 26.81
C LYS A 54 -13.63 -19.34 25.77
N LYS A 55 -14.27 -18.29 25.26
CA LYS A 55 -13.63 -17.35 24.32
C LYS A 55 -12.43 -16.59 24.92
N ILE A 56 -12.47 -16.25 26.21
CA ILE A 56 -11.36 -15.60 26.89
C ILE A 56 -10.18 -16.56 27.05
N GLN A 57 -10.44 -17.82 27.38
CA GLN A 57 -9.41 -18.86 27.47
C GLN A 57 -8.79 -19.18 26.10
N ASP A 58 -9.62 -19.31 25.06
CA ASP A 58 -9.15 -19.55 23.69
C ASP A 58 -8.25 -18.40 23.19
N ASN A 59 -8.60 -17.15 23.52
CA ASN A 59 -7.77 -15.98 23.20
C ASN A 59 -6.47 -15.93 24.02
N ARG A 60 -6.49 -16.35 25.30
CA ARG A 60 -5.30 -16.41 26.15
C ARG A 60 -4.30 -17.46 25.65
N VAL A 61 -4.78 -18.63 25.25
CA VAL A 61 -3.96 -19.70 24.64
C VAL A 61 -3.38 -19.25 23.30
N THR A 62 -4.16 -18.51 22.50
CA THR A 62 -3.69 -17.95 21.22
C THR A 62 -2.58 -16.90 21.44
N ILE A 63 -2.74 -16.02 22.43
CA ILE A 63 -1.72 -15.03 22.80
C ILE A 63 -0.45 -15.71 23.34
N GLN A 64 -0.58 -16.70 24.22
CA GLN A 64 0.57 -17.46 24.74
C GLN A 64 1.29 -18.26 23.65
N ARG A 65 0.56 -18.81 22.67
CA ARG A 65 1.16 -19.47 21.50
C ARG A 65 1.95 -18.49 20.65
N ILE A 66 1.39 -17.31 20.35
CA ILE A 66 2.08 -16.24 19.64
C ILE A 66 3.33 -15.82 20.42
N GLU A 67 3.24 -15.61 21.73
CA GLU A 67 4.39 -15.25 22.57
C GLU A 67 5.48 -16.34 22.60
N SER A 68 5.09 -17.62 22.63
CA SER A 68 6.03 -18.76 22.60
C SER A 68 6.70 -18.99 21.23
N MET A 69 6.06 -18.58 20.14
CA MET A 69 6.65 -18.65 18.80
C MET A 69 7.75 -17.60 18.57
N PHE A 70 7.85 -16.59 19.43
CA PHE A 70 8.80 -15.47 19.29
C PHE A 70 9.81 -15.36 20.44
N SER A 71 9.91 -16.33 21.36
CA SER A 71 10.98 -16.37 22.35
C SER A 71 12.26 -16.94 21.74
N TRP A 72 13.05 -16.08 21.08
CA TRP A 72 14.42 -16.36 20.70
C TRP A 72 15.37 -15.85 21.77
N GLU A 73 15.52 -16.60 22.86
CA GLU A 73 16.69 -16.48 23.72
C GLU A 73 17.23 -17.88 24.03
N GLU A 74 18.51 -18.04 23.69
CA GLU A 74 19.42 -19.14 24.06
C GLU A 74 19.28 -20.50 23.37
N ARG A 75 20.00 -20.67 22.25
CA ARG A 75 20.84 -21.88 22.06
C ARG A 75 22.21 -21.54 21.44
N PRO A 76 23.27 -22.24 21.85
CA PRO A 76 24.64 -21.98 21.43
C PRO A 76 24.90 -22.51 20.02
N THR A 77 25.86 -21.89 19.35
CA THR A 77 26.34 -22.21 18.01
C THR A 77 26.66 -23.69 17.83
N CYS A 78 26.08 -24.31 16.81
CA CYS A 78 26.39 -25.66 16.36
C CYS A 78 27.83 -25.73 15.83
N ARG A 79 28.80 -26.00 16.70
CA ARG A 79 30.13 -26.47 16.29
C ARG A 79 30.79 -27.34 17.36
N GLU A 80 30.07 -28.33 17.89
CA GLU A 80 30.66 -29.45 18.62
C GLU A 80 29.55 -30.47 18.92
N MET A 81 29.58 -31.61 18.23
CA MET A 81 29.23 -32.94 18.73
C MET A 81 29.11 -33.92 17.55
N SER A 82 30.26 -34.38 17.09
CA SER A 82 30.40 -35.69 16.47
C SER A 82 30.53 -36.75 17.57
N HIS A 83 29.98 -37.94 17.29
CA HIS A 83 30.14 -39.22 18.02
C HIS A 83 29.31 -39.44 19.30
N GLN A 84 28.18 -40.15 19.18
CA GLN A 84 27.98 -41.52 19.69
C GLN A 84 26.57 -42.06 19.34
N LEU A 85 26.54 -43.34 18.96
CA LEU A 85 25.47 -44.21 18.41
C LEU A 85 24.23 -44.42 19.34
N PRO A 86 23.28 -45.34 19.02
CA PRO A 86 22.51 -45.65 17.79
C PRO A 86 20.98 -45.72 18.07
N PHE A 87 20.08 -45.82 17.06
CA PHE A 87 18.98 -46.82 16.98
C PHE A 87 18.08 -46.65 15.73
N ARG A 88 17.33 -47.72 15.46
CA ARG A 88 16.78 -48.28 14.21
C ARG A 88 15.70 -47.50 13.44
N VAL A 89 15.82 -47.59 12.11
CA VAL A 89 14.89 -47.15 11.04
C VAL A 89 13.76 -48.18 10.82
N SER A 90 12.91 -48.46 11.80
CA SER A 90 11.80 -49.40 11.56
C SER A 90 10.46 -49.08 12.23
N GLU A 91 10.31 -47.91 12.85
CA GLU A 91 9.04 -47.49 13.49
C GLU A 91 8.46 -46.19 12.90
N LEU A 92 9.07 -45.63 11.86
CA LEU A 92 8.63 -44.39 11.20
C LEU A 92 7.66 -44.60 10.02
N ASP A 93 7.42 -45.84 9.60
CA ASP A 93 6.50 -46.14 8.47
C ASP A 93 5.06 -46.49 8.91
N ALA A 94 4.78 -46.59 10.21
CA ALA A 94 3.46 -46.91 10.73
C ALA A 94 2.60 -45.68 11.08
N LEU A 95 3.14 -44.46 10.99
CA LEU A 95 2.44 -43.21 11.32
C LEU A 95 2.05 -42.36 10.10
N ARG A 96 2.21 -42.90 8.88
CA ARG A 96 2.02 -42.16 7.62
C ARG A 96 0.68 -42.39 6.92
N LYS A 97 -0.24 -43.13 7.54
CA LYS A 97 -1.59 -43.40 7.00
C LYS A 97 -2.63 -43.26 8.11
N ASP A 98 -3.02 -42.02 8.36
CA ASP A 98 -4.37 -41.59 8.75
C ASP A 98 -4.26 -40.27 9.49
N THR A 99 -4.44 -39.18 8.74
CA THR A 99 -4.90 -37.91 9.32
C THR A 99 -5.56 -37.08 8.23
N LEU A 100 -6.75 -36.62 8.57
CA LEU A 100 -7.61 -35.75 7.78
C LEU A 100 -6.85 -34.53 7.26
N LYS A 101 -7.10 -34.19 5.98
CA LYS A 101 -6.72 -32.91 5.39
C LYS A 101 -7.25 -31.76 6.27
N PRO A 102 -6.41 -30.85 6.78
CA PRO A 102 -6.92 -29.58 7.27
C PRO A 102 -7.35 -28.73 6.06
N GLN A 103 -8.56 -28.18 6.12
CA GLN A 103 -8.88 -26.99 5.31
C GLN A 103 -8.02 -25.83 5.83
N PRO A 104 -7.35 -25.05 4.96
CA PRO A 104 -6.65 -23.87 5.42
C PRO A 104 -7.68 -22.85 5.90
N ALA A 105 -7.52 -22.40 7.14
CA ALA A 105 -8.19 -21.21 7.62
C ALA A 105 -7.67 -20.01 6.81
N GLU A 106 -8.57 -19.31 6.12
CA GLU A 106 -8.29 -18.06 5.43
C GLU A 106 -7.75 -17.02 6.43
N GLY A 107 -6.61 -16.39 6.09
CA GLY A 107 -6.11 -15.19 6.77
C GLY A 107 -4.91 -15.41 7.70
N MET A 108 -3.81 -15.99 7.21
CA MET A 108 -2.51 -15.93 7.88
C MET A 108 -1.57 -15.04 7.08
N LEU A 109 -1.26 -13.86 7.62
CA LEU A 109 -0.38 -12.85 7.03
C LEU A 109 1.08 -13.35 7.08
N CYS A 110 1.78 -13.33 5.94
CA CYS A 110 3.24 -13.38 5.90
C CYS A 110 3.76 -12.01 6.34
N PHE A 111 4.56 -11.98 7.40
CA PHE A 111 5.25 -10.76 7.83
C PHE A 111 6.61 -10.71 7.14
N SER A 112 7.07 -9.50 6.78
CA SER A 112 8.42 -9.31 6.31
C SER A 112 9.43 -9.71 7.39
N ASP A 113 10.58 -10.22 6.97
CA ASP A 113 11.71 -10.53 7.86
C ASP A 113 12.39 -9.25 8.40
N ASP A 114 11.82 -8.06 8.17
CA ASP A 114 12.29 -6.80 8.73
C ASP A 114 11.85 -6.69 10.20
N PRO A 115 12.80 -6.76 11.16
CA PRO A 115 12.50 -6.63 12.58
C PRO A 115 11.82 -5.29 12.91
N ILE A 116 12.08 -4.23 12.13
CA ILE A 116 11.55 -2.88 12.34
C ILE A 116 10.06 -2.85 12.01
N THR A 117 9.64 -3.42 10.87
CA THR A 117 8.23 -3.48 10.46
C THR A 117 7.39 -4.36 11.39
N ALA A 118 7.89 -5.55 11.76
CA ALA A 118 7.21 -6.43 12.70
C ALA A 118 7.04 -5.78 14.09
N TRP A 119 8.04 -5.02 14.54
CA TRP A 119 8.00 -4.27 15.78
C TRP A 119 7.01 -3.08 15.73
N ARG A 120 6.98 -2.32 14.62
CA ARG A 120 6.02 -1.22 14.37
C ARG A 120 4.56 -1.68 14.50
N LEU A 121 4.23 -2.82 13.90
CA LEU A 121 2.89 -3.39 13.94
C LEU A 121 2.46 -3.79 15.38
N ARG A 122 3.39 -4.39 16.16
CA ARG A 122 3.13 -4.76 17.57
C ARG A 122 2.82 -3.54 18.43
N LYS A 123 3.53 -2.42 18.23
CA LYS A 123 3.31 -1.16 18.96
C LYS A 123 1.94 -0.56 18.63
N PHE A 124 1.58 -0.49 17.34
CA PHE A 124 0.28 0.00 16.88
C PHE A 124 -0.89 -0.78 17.51
N VAL A 125 -0.86 -2.11 17.40
CA VAL A 125 -1.91 -2.99 17.96
C VAL A 125 -2.01 -2.83 19.48
N ARG A 126 -0.88 -2.79 20.20
CA ARG A 126 -0.86 -2.64 21.67
C ARG A 126 -1.48 -1.30 22.10
N ASN A 127 -1.22 -0.21 21.39
CA ASN A 127 -1.75 1.11 21.69
C ASN A 127 -3.26 1.21 21.42
N GLU A 128 -3.75 0.68 20.31
CA GLU A 128 -5.19 0.68 19.99
C GLU A 128 -6.00 -0.21 20.94
N VAL A 129 -5.50 -1.41 21.27
CA VAL A 129 -6.12 -2.30 22.25
C VAL A 129 -6.21 -1.63 23.62
N ARG A 130 -5.19 -0.88 24.04
CA ARG A 130 -5.18 -0.16 25.33
C ARG A 130 -6.18 1.00 25.35
N ARG A 131 -6.27 1.79 24.27
CA ARG A 131 -7.28 2.86 24.14
C ARG A 131 -8.71 2.32 24.15
N ALA A 132 -8.97 1.24 23.40
CA ALA A 132 -10.27 0.57 23.39
C ALA A 132 -10.66 0.05 24.78
N ARG A 133 -9.71 -0.50 25.54
CA ARG A 133 -9.94 -1.02 26.90
C ARG A 133 -10.28 0.07 27.93
N ILE A 134 -9.66 1.25 27.82
CA ILE A 134 -9.95 2.41 28.68
C ILE A 134 -11.35 2.96 28.36
N SER A 135 -11.65 3.18 27.08
CA SER A 135 -12.97 3.64 26.60
C SER A 135 -14.10 2.68 27.00
N PHE A 136 -13.86 1.37 26.89
CA PHE A 136 -14.85 0.35 27.26
C PHE A 136 -15.09 0.28 28.77
N LYS A 137 -14.05 0.41 29.61
CA LYS A 137 -14.22 0.45 31.08
C LYS A 137 -15.03 1.66 31.53
N ASP A 138 -14.81 2.83 30.93
CA ASP A 138 -15.58 4.04 31.25
C ASP A 138 -17.04 3.95 30.78
N ALA A 139 -17.28 3.29 29.65
CA ALA A 139 -18.63 3.05 29.11
C ALA A 139 -19.44 2.02 29.91
N VAL A 140 -18.82 0.95 30.42
CA VAL A 140 -19.51 -0.13 31.16
C VAL A 140 -19.88 0.28 32.59
N SER A 141 -19.22 1.30 33.14
CA SER A 141 -19.42 1.77 34.53
C SER A 141 -20.70 2.58 34.75
N ARG A 142 -21.42 2.99 33.69
CA ARG A 142 -22.68 3.74 33.77
C ARG A 142 -23.79 2.95 33.08
N ARG A 143 -24.69 2.31 33.82
CA ARG A 143 -25.83 1.55 33.26
C ARG A 143 -27.13 2.37 33.27
N PRO A 144 -27.43 3.20 32.26
CA PRO A 144 -28.82 3.49 31.93
C PRO A 144 -29.44 2.24 31.30
N GLY A 145 -30.73 1.98 31.55
CA GLY A 145 -31.45 0.82 31.01
C GLY A 145 -31.24 0.69 29.50
N ARG A 146 -30.80 -0.49 29.05
CA ARG A 146 -30.47 -0.76 27.63
C ARG A 146 -31.73 -0.61 26.78
N ALA A 147 -31.90 0.57 26.18
CA ALA A 147 -32.89 0.75 25.13
C ALA A 147 -32.53 -0.22 23.98
N PRO A 148 -33.48 -1.01 23.45
CA PRO A 148 -33.19 -1.94 22.36
C PRO A 148 -32.67 -1.15 21.15
N ILE A 149 -31.72 -1.70 20.39
CA ILE A 149 -31.11 -1.00 19.23
C ILE A 149 -32.16 -0.45 18.24
N MET A 150 -33.31 -1.12 18.14
CA MET A 150 -34.45 -0.72 17.31
C MET A 150 -35.19 0.53 17.81
N SER A 151 -34.93 0.98 19.03
CA SER A 151 -35.48 2.21 19.62
C SER A 151 -34.55 3.42 19.47
N LEU A 152 -33.30 3.22 19.04
CA LEU A 152 -32.39 4.32 18.76
C LEU A 152 -32.94 5.20 17.64
N PRO A 153 -32.74 6.52 17.64
CA PRO A 153 -33.03 7.39 16.49
C PRO A 153 -32.24 7.00 15.22
N ASP A 154 -32.72 7.41 14.05
CA ASP A 154 -32.04 7.10 12.77
C ASP A 154 -30.64 7.74 12.71
N GLU A 155 -30.45 8.87 13.38
CA GLU A 155 -29.19 9.61 13.49
C GLU A 155 -28.13 8.78 14.23
N MET A 156 -28.51 8.16 15.34
CA MET A 156 -27.61 7.28 16.11
C MET A 156 -27.27 5.99 15.34
N LEU A 157 -28.24 5.43 14.61
CA LEU A 157 -27.98 4.27 13.76
C LEU A 157 -27.07 4.63 12.58
N ASN A 158 -27.24 5.81 11.98
CA ASN A 158 -26.32 6.32 10.96
C ASN A 158 -24.90 6.46 11.52
N GLU A 159 -24.74 7.03 12.72
CA GLU A 159 -23.44 7.16 13.38
C GLU A 159 -22.82 5.78 13.66
N ILE A 160 -23.59 4.82 14.19
CA ILE A 160 -23.14 3.44 14.38
C ILE A 160 -22.68 2.82 13.05
N PHE A 161 -23.46 2.95 11.98
CA PHE A 161 -23.06 2.40 10.68
C PHE A 161 -21.85 3.11 10.08
N SER A 162 -21.66 4.40 10.36
CA SER A 162 -20.45 5.11 9.94
C SER A 162 -19.18 4.53 10.56
N HIS A 163 -19.27 3.92 11.74
CA HIS A 163 -18.16 3.18 12.36
C HIS A 163 -17.99 1.75 11.82
N LEU A 164 -18.99 1.19 11.13
CA LEU A 164 -18.87 -0.10 10.46
C LEU A 164 -18.17 0.00 9.10
N VAL A 165 -18.11 1.21 8.55
CA VAL A 165 -17.33 1.57 7.36
C VAL A 165 -15.87 1.66 7.81
N LEU A 166 -15.25 0.53 8.09
CA LEU A 166 -13.83 0.47 8.41
C LEU A 166 -13.05 0.68 7.10
N PRO A 167 -12.15 1.68 7.03
CA PRO A 167 -11.17 1.71 5.97
C PRO A 167 -10.27 0.48 6.13
N ASP A 168 -10.05 -0.26 5.04
CA ASP A 168 -8.99 -1.26 4.96
C ASP A 168 -7.62 -0.59 4.81
N GLU A 169 -6.58 -1.40 4.61
CA GLU A 169 -5.18 -0.96 4.53
C GLU A 169 -4.95 0.05 3.40
N SER A 170 -5.70 -0.07 2.30
CA SER A 170 -5.75 0.86 1.17
C SER A 170 -6.61 2.11 1.43
N GLY A 171 -7.25 2.18 2.60
CA GLY A 171 -8.16 3.25 3.01
C GLY A 171 -9.58 3.09 2.48
N TRP A 172 -9.97 1.88 2.03
CA TRP A 172 -11.25 1.58 1.42
C TRP A 172 -12.26 0.99 2.41
N PRO A 173 -13.50 1.47 2.41
CA PRO A 173 -14.55 0.86 3.21
C PRO A 173 -14.79 -0.61 2.86
N GLN A 174 -14.55 -1.53 3.81
CA GLN A 174 -14.98 -2.91 3.66
C GLN A 174 -16.51 -2.98 3.70
N PRO A 175 -17.21 -3.36 2.62
CA PRO A 175 -18.67 -3.28 2.56
C PRO A 175 -19.36 -4.41 3.36
N THR A 176 -18.63 -5.45 3.75
CA THR A 176 -19.15 -6.69 4.34
C THR A 176 -20.01 -6.47 5.59
N PRO A 177 -19.58 -5.68 6.61
CA PRO A 177 -20.40 -5.41 7.79
C PRO A 177 -21.69 -4.62 7.46
N VAL A 178 -21.60 -3.68 6.50
CA VAL A 178 -22.74 -2.87 6.05
C VAL A 178 -23.72 -3.72 5.26
N GLN A 179 -23.24 -4.59 4.39
CA GLN A 179 -24.07 -5.52 3.60
C GLN A 179 -24.86 -6.45 4.52
N HIS A 180 -24.20 -7.08 5.50
CA HIS A 180 -24.88 -7.93 6.48
C HIS A 180 -25.90 -7.14 7.32
N SER A 181 -25.55 -5.93 7.74
CA SER A 181 -26.46 -5.06 8.50
C SER A 181 -27.76 -4.79 7.75
N ARG A 182 -27.72 -4.64 6.42
CA ARG A 182 -28.92 -4.41 5.60
C ARG A 182 -29.90 -5.58 5.59
N LEU A 183 -29.43 -6.80 5.84
CA LEU A 183 -30.26 -8.00 5.81
C LEU A 183 -31.05 -8.20 7.11
N THR A 184 -30.74 -7.44 8.17
CA THR A 184 -31.37 -7.60 9.49
C THR A 184 -32.85 -7.18 9.51
N CYS A 185 -33.18 -5.98 9.04
CA CYS A 185 -34.54 -5.46 8.97
C CYS A 185 -34.67 -4.30 7.97
N ARG A 186 -35.91 -3.89 7.64
CA ARG A 186 -36.18 -2.77 6.71
C ARG A 186 -35.54 -1.45 7.16
N ARG A 187 -35.51 -1.19 8.48
CA ARG A 187 -34.93 0.04 9.03
C ARG A 187 -33.42 0.08 8.83
N PHE A 188 -32.72 -0.99 9.19
CA PHE A 188 -31.29 -1.13 8.97
C PHE A 188 -30.98 -1.11 7.48
N SER A 189 -31.76 -1.82 6.66
CA SER A 189 -31.64 -1.78 5.20
C SER A 189 -31.66 -0.35 4.68
N ARG A 190 -32.63 0.48 5.10
CA ARG A 190 -32.72 1.88 4.67
C ARG A 190 -31.51 2.72 5.09
N ILE A 191 -31.05 2.58 6.34
CA ILE A 191 -29.99 3.41 6.92
C ILE A 191 -28.61 2.93 6.43
N ALA A 192 -28.31 1.64 6.57
CA ALA A 192 -27.05 1.03 6.12
C ALA A 192 -26.88 1.12 4.59
N SER A 193 -27.96 1.18 3.79
CA SER A 193 -27.83 1.41 2.34
C SER A 193 -27.19 2.75 1.99
N THR A 194 -27.17 3.72 2.91
CA THR A 194 -26.47 5.00 2.71
C THR A 194 -24.94 4.88 2.83
N PHE A 195 -24.42 3.70 3.16
CA PHE A 195 -23.00 3.43 3.31
C PHE A 195 -22.48 2.34 2.35
N LEU A 196 -23.29 1.93 1.37
CA LEU A 196 -22.94 0.85 0.44
C LEU A 196 -21.88 1.23 -0.58
N VAL A 197 -22.02 2.43 -1.15
CA VAL A 197 -21.17 2.91 -2.24
C VAL A 197 -20.62 4.29 -1.86
N PRO A 198 -19.77 4.36 -0.81
CA PRO A 198 -19.19 5.62 -0.34
C PRO A 198 -18.24 6.23 -1.36
N ARG A 199 -17.69 5.41 -2.26
CA ARG A 199 -16.78 5.84 -3.30
C ARG A 199 -17.18 5.27 -4.66
N LEU A 200 -17.09 6.09 -5.69
CA LEU A 200 -17.20 5.68 -7.08
C LEU A 200 -15.87 5.86 -7.78
N GLU A 201 -15.50 4.89 -8.58
CA GLU A 201 -14.38 5.01 -9.52
C GLU A 201 -14.91 5.27 -10.91
N VAL A 202 -14.28 6.20 -11.61
CA VAL A 202 -14.70 6.68 -12.92
C VAL A 202 -13.52 6.60 -13.87
N ASP A 203 -13.49 5.54 -14.67
CA ASP A 203 -12.60 5.45 -15.82
C ASP A 203 -12.99 6.46 -16.89
N ILE A 204 -12.02 6.91 -17.68
CA ILE A 204 -12.23 7.76 -18.85
C ILE A 204 -12.72 6.87 -20.01
N SER A 205 -13.92 6.32 -19.85
CA SER A 205 -14.61 5.48 -20.83
C SER A 205 -16.10 5.78 -20.84
N LEU A 206 -16.75 5.57 -22.00
CA LEU A 206 -18.19 5.82 -22.13
C LEU A 206 -19.03 4.92 -21.20
N PRO A 207 -18.76 3.60 -21.06
CA PRO A 207 -19.52 2.75 -20.15
C PRO A 207 -19.43 3.20 -18.68
N SER A 208 -18.24 3.58 -18.22
CA SER A 208 -18.01 4.12 -16.88
C SER A 208 -18.82 5.40 -16.64
N LEU A 209 -18.80 6.32 -17.61
CA LEU A 209 -19.55 7.58 -17.54
C LEU A 209 -21.07 7.37 -17.51
N VAL A 210 -21.60 6.46 -18.33
CA VAL A 210 -23.03 6.10 -18.31
C VAL A 210 -23.40 5.52 -16.95
N ARG A 211 -22.55 4.67 -16.38
CA ARG A 211 -22.78 4.08 -15.06
C ARG A 211 -22.78 5.14 -13.95
N LEU A 212 -21.87 6.10 -14.00
CA LEU A 212 -21.86 7.25 -13.09
C LEU A 212 -23.18 8.04 -13.17
N GLU A 213 -23.68 8.29 -14.39
CA GLU A 213 -24.95 8.99 -14.60
C GLU A 213 -26.15 8.22 -14.04
N GLU A 214 -26.22 6.90 -14.24
CA GLU A 214 -27.23 6.02 -13.65
C GLU A 214 -27.21 6.08 -12.12
N ILE A 215 -26.02 5.94 -11.53
CA ILE A 215 -25.85 5.98 -10.07
C ILE A 215 -26.25 7.34 -9.52
N SER A 216 -25.89 8.43 -10.21
CA SER A 216 -26.24 9.80 -9.81
C SER A 216 -27.74 10.07 -9.80
N GLN A 217 -28.51 9.34 -10.62
CA GLN A 217 -29.97 9.45 -10.69
C GLN A 217 -30.67 8.50 -9.71
N HIS A 218 -29.95 7.50 -9.20
CA HIS A 218 -30.52 6.52 -8.29
C HIS A 218 -30.85 7.17 -6.92
N PRO A 219 -32.10 7.12 -6.42
CA PRO A 219 -32.56 7.91 -5.27
C PRO A 219 -31.89 7.56 -3.93
N LEU A 220 -31.46 6.31 -3.76
CA LEU A 220 -30.76 5.84 -2.55
C LEU A 220 -29.23 5.88 -2.70
N ILE A 221 -28.67 5.24 -3.74
CA ILE A 221 -27.22 5.12 -3.93
C ILE A 221 -26.54 6.47 -4.12
N SER A 222 -27.15 7.43 -4.85
CA SER A 222 -26.57 8.77 -5.03
C SER A 222 -26.27 9.48 -3.71
N ARG A 223 -27.07 9.23 -2.68
CA ARG A 223 -26.88 9.77 -1.32
C ARG A 223 -25.77 9.06 -0.55
N SER A 224 -25.39 7.85 -0.95
CA SER A 224 -24.28 7.14 -0.32
C SER A 224 -22.91 7.59 -0.82
N VAL A 225 -22.83 8.15 -2.02
CA VAL A 225 -21.55 8.53 -2.62
C VAL A 225 -20.98 9.78 -1.94
N GLU A 226 -19.80 9.64 -1.35
CA GLU A 226 -19.05 10.70 -0.67
C GLU A 226 -17.79 11.11 -1.45
N SER A 227 -17.21 10.18 -2.20
CA SER A 227 -16.00 10.38 -2.98
C SER A 227 -16.16 9.89 -4.42
N VAL A 228 -15.63 10.65 -5.37
CA VAL A 228 -15.49 10.21 -6.77
C VAL A 228 -14.00 10.19 -7.10
N ALA A 229 -13.47 9.04 -7.51
CA ALA A 229 -12.10 8.86 -7.93
C ALA A 229 -12.04 8.75 -9.45
N PHE A 230 -11.26 9.60 -10.08
CA PHE A 230 -10.95 9.55 -11.50
C PHE A 230 -9.73 8.68 -11.70
N LYS A 231 -9.90 7.56 -12.40
CA LYS A 231 -8.78 6.77 -12.90
C LYS A 231 -8.22 7.48 -14.11
N LEU A 232 -6.98 7.91 -13.98
CA LEU A 232 -6.33 8.71 -15.00
C LEU A 232 -5.72 7.82 -16.11
N ASP A 233 -6.01 6.52 -16.17
CA ASP A 233 -5.47 5.62 -17.20
C ASP A 233 -5.77 6.14 -18.63
N LEU A 234 -4.76 6.66 -19.31
CA LEU A 234 -4.87 7.26 -20.64
C LEU A 234 -4.15 6.43 -21.70
N TYR A 235 -4.86 6.11 -22.77
CA TYR A 235 -4.27 5.50 -23.95
C TYR A 235 -3.38 6.51 -24.69
N LYS A 236 -2.08 6.24 -24.68
CA LYS A 236 -1.07 7.05 -25.35
C LYS A 236 -1.29 7.09 -26.86
N THR A 237 -1.56 8.29 -27.39
CA THR A 237 -1.84 8.51 -28.82
C THR A 237 -0.68 8.12 -29.73
N HIS A 238 0.56 8.31 -29.26
CA HIS A 238 1.76 7.94 -30.02
C HIS A 238 1.94 6.43 -30.13
N ILE A 239 1.60 5.67 -29.09
CA ILE A 239 1.58 4.19 -29.11
C ILE A 239 0.47 3.72 -30.07
N ALA A 240 -0.72 4.31 -29.97
CA ALA A 240 -1.83 4.01 -30.87
C ALA A 240 -1.52 4.30 -32.36
N SER A 241 -0.67 5.30 -32.63
CA SER A 241 -0.33 5.74 -33.99
C SER A 241 0.73 4.89 -34.69
N SER A 242 1.53 4.10 -33.96
CA SER A 242 2.67 3.37 -34.52
C SER A 242 2.70 1.94 -34.01
N PHE A 243 2.68 0.98 -34.94
CA PHE A 243 2.73 -0.43 -34.58
C PHE A 243 4.06 -0.80 -33.89
N ALA A 244 5.19 -0.28 -34.38
CA ALA A 244 6.50 -0.48 -33.75
C ALA A 244 6.53 0.01 -32.29
N LYS A 245 5.96 1.20 -32.02
CA LYS A 245 5.87 1.75 -30.65
C LYS A 245 4.93 0.94 -29.76
N PHE A 246 3.89 0.35 -30.34
CA PHE A 246 3.01 -0.56 -29.62
C PHE A 246 3.72 -1.86 -29.25
N ILE A 247 4.53 -2.43 -30.14
CA ILE A 247 5.35 -3.62 -29.81
C ILE A 247 6.36 -3.28 -28.73
N GLU A 248 7.04 -2.14 -28.83
CA GLU A 248 7.97 -1.65 -27.80
C GLU A 248 7.28 -1.49 -26.45
N TYR A 249 6.04 -0.98 -26.43
CA TYR A 249 5.22 -0.93 -25.21
C TYR A 249 4.88 -2.32 -24.67
N CYS A 250 4.49 -3.27 -25.52
CA CYS A 250 4.22 -4.64 -25.11
C CYS A 250 5.47 -5.34 -24.55
N LEU A 251 6.63 -5.12 -25.17
CA LEU A 251 7.92 -5.62 -24.69
C LEU A 251 8.29 -5.00 -23.35
N TYR A 252 8.08 -3.70 -23.20
CA TYR A 252 8.27 -3.03 -21.93
C TYR A 252 7.42 -3.65 -20.81
N LEU A 253 6.12 -3.91 -21.06
CA LEU A 253 5.26 -4.58 -20.08
C LEU A 253 5.75 -5.98 -19.74
N LEU A 254 6.21 -6.74 -20.74
CA LEU A 254 6.82 -8.05 -20.50
C LEU A 254 8.10 -7.91 -19.69
N ASP A 255 8.96 -6.93 -19.97
CA ASP A 255 10.24 -6.74 -19.29
C ASP A 255 10.07 -6.35 -17.83
N ARG A 256 9.09 -5.47 -17.53
CA ARG A 256 8.72 -5.14 -16.15
C ARG A 256 8.33 -6.42 -15.39
N ASP A 257 7.52 -7.27 -16.00
CA ASP A 257 6.97 -8.45 -15.35
C ASP A 257 7.89 -9.70 -15.46
N LEU A 258 9.00 -9.61 -16.20
CA LEU A 258 10.01 -10.67 -16.40
C LEU A 258 11.42 -10.28 -15.92
N GLY A 259 11.60 -9.08 -15.37
CA GLY A 259 12.90 -8.50 -15.03
C GLY A 259 13.74 -9.41 -14.12
N ASP A 260 15.07 -9.26 -14.15
CA ASP A 260 15.98 -10.18 -13.47
C ASP A 260 15.78 -10.22 -11.94
N GLU A 261 15.45 -9.08 -11.31
CA GLU A 261 15.05 -9.04 -9.90
C GLU A 261 13.77 -9.85 -9.63
N TYR A 262 12.85 -9.83 -10.58
CA TYR A 262 11.63 -10.63 -10.52
C TYR A 262 11.95 -12.12 -10.74
N ALA A 263 12.86 -12.46 -11.66
CA ALA A 263 13.30 -13.82 -11.91
C ALA A 263 14.05 -14.44 -10.72
N GLU A 264 14.80 -13.65 -9.95
CA GLU A 264 15.45 -14.09 -8.71
C GLU A 264 14.44 -14.23 -7.57
N SER A 265 13.52 -13.27 -7.37
CA SER A 265 12.45 -13.43 -6.36
C SER A 265 11.52 -14.60 -6.67
N ILE A 266 11.25 -14.89 -7.94
CA ILE A 266 10.57 -16.09 -8.44
C ILE A 266 11.21 -17.39 -7.93
N ARG A 267 12.53 -17.43 -7.72
CA ARG A 267 13.20 -18.65 -7.22
C ARG A 267 12.89 -18.91 -5.75
N GLU A 268 12.58 -17.85 -5.00
CA GLU A 268 12.31 -17.85 -3.57
C GLU A 268 10.81 -17.94 -3.26
N ILE A 269 9.94 -17.50 -4.18
CA ILE A 269 8.49 -17.59 -4.01
C ILE A 269 8.03 -19.05 -3.96
N ASP A 270 7.21 -19.35 -2.95
CA ASP A 270 6.53 -20.65 -2.81
C ASP A 270 5.35 -20.74 -3.79
N TRP A 271 5.61 -21.29 -4.97
CA TRP A 271 4.63 -21.48 -6.05
C TRP A 271 3.42 -22.34 -5.64
N GLU A 272 3.53 -23.14 -4.57
CA GLU A 272 2.44 -23.96 -4.08
C GLU A 272 1.24 -23.12 -3.61
N TRP A 273 1.48 -21.87 -3.19
CA TRP A 273 0.43 -20.92 -2.81
C TRP A 273 -0.50 -20.58 -3.97
N TRP A 274 0.00 -20.69 -5.20
CA TRP A 274 -0.73 -20.43 -6.44
C TRP A 274 -1.29 -21.71 -7.07
N GLY A 275 -1.12 -22.87 -6.42
CA GLY A 275 -1.45 -24.16 -6.99
C GLY A 275 -0.61 -24.53 -8.22
N LEU A 276 0.51 -23.82 -8.46
CA LEU A 276 1.42 -24.07 -9.57
C LEU A 276 2.65 -24.81 -9.05
N GLY A 277 3.00 -25.94 -9.66
CA GLY A 277 4.28 -26.56 -9.38
C GLY A 277 5.43 -25.65 -9.86
N ARG A 278 6.53 -25.56 -9.10
CA ARG A 278 7.74 -24.78 -9.47
C ARG A 278 8.21 -25.01 -10.91
N ARG A 279 8.08 -26.23 -11.43
CA ARG A 279 8.42 -26.58 -12.83
C ARG A 279 7.47 -25.94 -13.86
N ALA A 280 6.18 -25.87 -13.56
CA ALA A 280 5.20 -25.23 -14.45
C ALA A 280 5.43 -23.72 -14.49
N ALA A 281 5.65 -23.10 -13.32
CA ALA A 281 6.01 -21.69 -13.22
C ALA A 281 7.28 -21.35 -14.00
N TRP A 282 8.36 -22.13 -13.83
CA TRP A 282 9.59 -21.94 -14.58
C TRP A 282 9.38 -22.06 -16.10
N ARG A 283 8.56 -23.01 -16.54
CA ARG A 283 8.23 -23.15 -17.97
C ARG A 283 7.49 -21.94 -18.52
N ILE A 284 6.50 -21.42 -17.78
CA ILE A 284 5.76 -20.21 -18.16
C ILE A 284 6.73 -19.03 -18.37
N ILE A 285 7.72 -18.87 -17.48
CA ILE A 285 8.75 -17.82 -17.60
C ILE A 285 9.62 -18.03 -18.83
N CYS A 286 10.07 -19.27 -19.09
CA CYS A 286 10.83 -19.60 -20.30
C CYS A 286 10.02 -19.27 -21.57
N ASP A 287 8.76 -19.68 -21.62
CA ASP A 287 7.88 -19.43 -22.75
C ASP A 287 7.63 -17.91 -22.95
N MET A 288 7.56 -17.13 -21.87
CA MET A 288 7.46 -15.67 -21.96
C MET A 288 8.71 -15.00 -22.46
N ARG A 289 9.89 -15.48 -22.05
CA ARG A 289 11.16 -15.03 -22.61
C ARG A 289 11.24 -15.35 -24.10
N GLU A 290 10.69 -16.49 -24.52
CA GLU A 290 10.57 -16.82 -25.94
C GLU A 290 9.62 -15.85 -26.68
N VAL A 291 8.41 -15.60 -26.14
CA VAL A 291 7.46 -14.61 -26.70
C VAL A 291 8.11 -13.23 -26.82
N ARG A 292 8.81 -12.78 -25.77
CA ARG A 292 9.57 -11.53 -25.75
C ARG A 292 10.61 -11.49 -26.87
N ASN A 293 11.41 -12.54 -27.02
CA ASN A 293 12.44 -12.62 -28.06
C ASN A 293 11.83 -12.56 -29.47
N ILE A 294 10.72 -13.26 -29.72
CA ILE A 294 9.99 -13.20 -30.99
C ILE A 294 9.50 -11.77 -31.28
N TRP A 295 9.00 -11.08 -30.26
CA TRP A 295 8.49 -9.71 -30.40
C TRP A 295 9.59 -8.67 -30.60
N GLU A 296 10.74 -8.85 -29.96
CA GLU A 296 11.92 -8.01 -30.18
C GLU A 296 12.45 -8.18 -31.61
N GLN A 297 12.49 -9.42 -32.13
CA GLN A 297 12.81 -9.68 -33.54
C GLN A 297 11.81 -8.98 -34.47
N LEU A 298 10.50 -9.10 -34.22
CA LEU A 298 9.46 -8.40 -34.98
C LEU A 298 9.65 -6.87 -34.97
N ARG A 299 9.96 -6.28 -33.81
CA ARG A 299 10.26 -4.85 -33.67
C ARG A 299 11.45 -4.44 -34.53
N GLN A 300 12.54 -5.20 -34.48
CA GLN A 300 13.74 -4.95 -35.27
C GLN A 300 13.46 -5.03 -36.77
N GLN A 301 12.70 -6.03 -37.22
CA GLN A 301 12.30 -6.18 -38.63
C GLN A 301 11.47 -4.98 -39.11
N ILE A 302 10.49 -4.53 -38.31
CA ILE A 302 9.67 -3.35 -38.65
C ILE A 302 10.54 -2.10 -38.75
N ASN A 303 11.45 -1.88 -37.81
CA ASN A 303 12.35 -0.73 -37.83
C ASN A 303 13.28 -0.76 -39.06
N GLN A 304 13.84 -1.91 -39.40
CA GLN A 304 14.69 -2.07 -40.60
C GLN A 304 13.91 -1.86 -41.91
N SER A 305 12.65 -2.32 -41.97
CA SER A 305 11.80 -2.12 -43.15
C SER A 305 11.48 -0.64 -43.42
N LEU A 306 11.45 0.18 -42.36
CA LEU A 306 11.20 1.62 -42.46
C LEU A 306 12.42 2.39 -42.99
N ASP A 307 13.63 1.85 -42.81
CA ASP A 307 14.90 2.46 -43.25
C ASP A 307 15.30 2.10 -44.70
N GLY A 308 14.48 1.33 -45.41
CA GLY A 308 14.61 1.11 -46.87
C GLY A 308 15.78 0.22 -47.31
N LEU A 309 16.44 -0.49 -46.38
CA LEU A 309 17.48 -1.46 -46.71
C LEU A 309 16.88 -2.86 -46.88
N MET A 310 16.99 -3.39 -48.11
CA MET A 310 16.54 -4.73 -48.50
C MET A 310 17.32 -5.79 -47.72
N MET A 311 16.64 -6.59 -46.91
CA MET A 311 17.18 -7.81 -46.30
C MET A 311 16.46 -9.02 -46.90
N GLU A 312 17.21 -9.86 -47.60
CA GLU A 312 16.70 -10.98 -48.41
C GLU A 312 16.71 -12.34 -47.65
N GLU A 313 17.15 -12.37 -46.38
CA GLU A 313 17.17 -13.59 -45.55
C GLU A 313 16.77 -13.30 -44.09
N VAL A 314 15.61 -12.70 -43.89
CA VAL A 314 15.06 -12.49 -42.55
C VAL A 314 14.20 -13.70 -42.19
N LEU A 315 14.55 -14.38 -41.09
CA LEU A 315 13.74 -15.40 -40.40
C LEU A 315 12.25 -15.02 -40.47
N GLU A 316 11.43 -15.83 -41.14
CA GLU A 316 10.00 -15.61 -41.22
C GLU A 316 9.46 -15.51 -39.79
N PRO A 317 9.05 -14.32 -39.31
CA PRO A 317 8.44 -14.22 -38.00
C PRO A 317 7.19 -15.11 -38.02
N GLN A 318 6.93 -15.81 -36.92
CA GLN A 318 5.73 -16.65 -36.85
C GLN A 318 4.49 -15.78 -37.12
N PRO A 319 3.73 -16.05 -38.22
CA PRO A 319 2.63 -15.18 -38.65
C PRO A 319 1.60 -14.90 -37.55
N PHE A 320 1.42 -15.88 -36.67
CA PHE A 320 0.53 -15.80 -35.52
C PHE A 320 0.87 -14.66 -34.54
N HIS A 321 2.15 -14.44 -34.18
CA HIS A 321 2.52 -13.36 -33.24
C HIS A 321 2.27 -11.98 -33.85
N GLN A 322 2.52 -11.83 -35.15
CA GLN A 322 2.26 -10.60 -35.88
C GLN A 322 0.76 -10.31 -35.98
N GLU A 323 -0.05 -11.30 -36.36
CA GLU A 323 -1.52 -11.18 -36.41
C GLU A 323 -2.10 -10.84 -35.04
N PHE A 324 -1.60 -11.51 -33.98
CA PHE A 324 -2.00 -11.24 -32.60
C PHE A 324 -1.70 -9.80 -32.21
N LEU A 325 -0.44 -9.35 -32.35
CA LEU A 325 -0.04 -7.98 -32.01
C LEU A 325 -0.81 -6.95 -32.84
N ALA A 326 -1.02 -7.18 -34.13
CA ALA A 326 -1.78 -6.29 -34.99
C ALA A 326 -3.25 -6.15 -34.54
N ALA A 327 -3.88 -7.26 -34.14
CA ALA A 327 -5.23 -7.25 -33.59
C ALA A 327 -5.30 -6.47 -32.25
N GLN A 328 -4.31 -6.66 -31.37
CA GLN A 328 -4.23 -5.88 -30.12
C GLN A 328 -3.98 -4.39 -30.38
N HIS A 329 -3.11 -4.06 -31.35
CA HIS A 329 -2.82 -2.67 -31.71
C HIS A 329 -4.05 -1.96 -32.25
N GLU A 330 -4.83 -2.60 -33.13
CA GLU A 330 -6.06 -2.01 -33.67
C GLU A 330 -7.09 -1.77 -32.57
N LYS A 331 -7.22 -2.70 -31.62
CA LYS A 331 -8.08 -2.52 -30.45
C LYS A 331 -7.60 -1.38 -29.56
N PHE A 332 -6.29 -1.29 -29.29
CA PHE A 332 -5.67 -0.20 -28.54
C PHE A 332 -5.91 1.15 -29.23
N ARG A 333 -5.74 1.21 -30.55
CA ARG A 333 -5.97 2.41 -31.37
C ARG A 333 -7.42 2.87 -31.31
N ARG A 334 -8.37 1.95 -31.41
CA ARG A 334 -9.81 2.24 -31.28
C ARG A 334 -10.12 2.81 -29.90
N LEU A 335 -9.65 2.17 -28.83
CA LEU A 335 -9.88 2.62 -27.45
C LEU A 335 -9.24 4.00 -27.20
N SER A 336 -8.03 4.23 -27.72
CA SER A 336 -7.37 5.55 -27.66
C SER A 336 -8.16 6.64 -28.37
N LYS A 337 -8.76 6.33 -29.52
CA LYS A 337 -9.62 7.26 -30.25
C LYS A 337 -10.90 7.54 -29.47
N GLU A 338 -11.60 6.50 -29.01
CA GLU A 338 -12.83 6.65 -28.22
C GLU A 338 -12.61 7.49 -26.96
N GLN A 339 -11.50 7.27 -26.24
CA GLN A 339 -11.15 8.04 -25.06
C GLN A 339 -10.88 9.51 -25.38
N ARG A 340 -10.12 9.80 -26.45
CA ARG A 340 -9.85 11.17 -26.89
C ARG A 340 -11.13 11.88 -27.31
N ASP A 341 -11.94 11.23 -28.13
CA ASP A 341 -13.22 11.74 -28.59
C ASP A 341 -14.12 12.03 -27.37
N LEU A 342 -14.12 11.18 -26.34
CA LEU A 342 -14.89 11.39 -25.13
C LEU A 342 -14.42 12.62 -24.33
N LEU A 343 -13.10 12.78 -24.16
CA LEU A 343 -12.50 13.94 -23.47
C LEU A 343 -12.81 15.26 -24.19
N GLU A 344 -12.81 15.25 -25.52
CA GLU A 344 -13.15 16.40 -26.35
C GLU A 344 -14.67 16.66 -26.38
N ASN A 345 -15.49 15.61 -26.31
CA ASN A 345 -16.94 15.67 -26.46
C ASN A 345 -17.70 15.53 -25.13
N GLY A 346 -17.36 16.38 -24.16
CA GLY A 346 -18.24 16.66 -23.02
C GLY A 346 -18.09 15.74 -21.80
N PHE A 347 -17.03 14.94 -21.71
CA PHE A 347 -16.72 14.13 -20.52
C PHE A 347 -16.83 14.94 -19.22
N PHE A 348 -16.11 16.07 -19.14
CA PHE A 348 -16.04 16.90 -17.94
C PHE A 348 -17.41 17.46 -17.53
N GLN A 349 -18.22 17.92 -18.49
CA GLN A 349 -19.57 18.45 -18.23
C GLN A 349 -20.52 17.36 -17.75
N ARG A 350 -20.45 16.15 -18.31
CA ARG A 350 -21.27 15.01 -17.92
C ARG A 350 -20.91 14.54 -16.50
N VAL A 351 -19.62 14.40 -16.21
CA VAL A 351 -19.10 14.12 -14.86
C VAL A 351 -19.58 15.18 -13.88
N ALA A 352 -19.40 16.46 -14.19
CA ALA A 352 -19.79 17.55 -13.33
C ALA A 352 -21.30 17.57 -13.07
N THR A 353 -22.11 17.30 -14.09
CA THR A 353 -23.57 17.18 -13.99
C THR A 353 -23.98 16.00 -13.10
N ALA A 354 -23.33 14.84 -13.27
CA ALA A 354 -23.58 13.68 -12.42
C ALA A 354 -23.18 13.97 -10.96
N MET A 355 -22.00 14.55 -10.74
CA MET A 355 -21.53 15.00 -9.43
C MET A 355 -22.44 16.04 -8.77
N ALA A 356 -23.04 16.94 -9.55
CA ALA A 356 -24.04 17.89 -9.06
C ALA A 356 -25.24 17.20 -8.41
N ARG A 357 -25.61 16.01 -8.91
CA ARG A 357 -26.71 15.17 -8.40
C ARG A 357 -26.31 14.27 -7.23
N LEU A 358 -25.01 14.20 -6.89
CA LEU A 358 -24.52 13.48 -5.71
C LEU A 358 -24.46 14.45 -4.51
N PRO A 359 -25.42 14.43 -3.58
CA PRO A 359 -25.51 15.44 -2.53
C PRO A 359 -24.38 15.37 -1.51
N ARG A 360 -23.84 14.17 -1.24
CA ARG A 360 -22.76 13.95 -0.26
C ARG A 360 -21.37 13.88 -0.87
N ALA A 361 -21.26 13.87 -2.20
CA ALA A 361 -19.96 13.78 -2.87
C ALA A 361 -19.18 15.09 -2.74
N LYS A 362 -18.33 15.16 -1.72
CA LYS A 362 -17.47 16.31 -1.39
C LYS A 362 -15.99 16.00 -1.60
N SER A 363 -15.65 14.75 -1.83
CA SER A 363 -14.28 14.29 -2.07
C SER A 363 -14.07 13.95 -3.53
N ILE A 364 -12.94 14.38 -4.08
CA ILE A 364 -12.46 13.98 -5.39
C ILE A 364 -11.09 13.37 -5.24
N ARG A 365 -10.84 12.29 -5.96
CA ARG A 365 -9.50 11.72 -6.09
C ARG A 365 -9.11 11.69 -7.55
N PHE A 366 -7.87 12.07 -7.82
CA PHE A 366 -7.22 11.86 -9.11
C PHE A 366 -6.19 10.79 -8.87
N GLU A 367 -6.39 9.62 -9.45
CA GLU A 367 -5.55 8.46 -9.21
C GLU A 367 -4.96 8.02 -10.52
N ASP A 368 -3.64 8.05 -10.57
CA ASP A 368 -2.90 7.82 -11.77
C ASP A 368 -2.65 6.34 -12.01
N SER A 369 -2.58 5.51 -10.97
CA SER A 369 -2.35 4.08 -11.07
C SER A 369 -2.70 3.30 -9.83
N ASN A 370 -3.14 2.05 -10.05
CA ASN A 370 -2.81 0.80 -9.36
C ASN A 370 -2.26 0.79 -7.92
N THR A 371 -2.57 1.75 -7.09
CA THR A 371 -2.21 1.74 -5.66
C THR A 371 -2.67 0.45 -4.96
N ASP A 372 -3.75 -0.19 -5.43
CA ASP A 372 -4.17 -1.52 -4.97
C ASP A 372 -3.25 -2.68 -5.45
N ARG A 373 -2.54 -2.55 -6.57
CA ARG A 373 -1.57 -3.57 -7.04
C ARG A 373 -0.24 -3.53 -6.30
N ASN A 374 0.12 -2.44 -5.63
CA ASN A 374 1.36 -2.41 -4.85
C ASN A 374 1.23 -3.15 -3.52
N THR A 375 0.06 -3.09 -2.88
CA THR A 375 -0.23 -3.93 -1.70
C THR A 375 -0.47 -5.39 -2.06
N ASP A 376 -0.88 -5.66 -3.31
CA ASP A 376 -1.04 -7.00 -3.87
C ASP A 376 0.06 -7.31 -4.92
N ARG A 377 1.30 -6.85 -4.64
CA ARG A 377 2.52 -7.41 -5.29
C ARG A 377 2.70 -8.89 -4.93
N SER A 378 1.84 -9.48 -4.09
CA SER A 378 1.40 -10.87 -4.21
C SER A 378 0.67 -11.05 -5.54
N ILE A 379 1.44 -11.03 -6.62
CA ILE A 379 1.03 -11.07 -8.02
C ILE A 379 -0.18 -11.99 -8.22
N PRO A 380 -1.37 -11.50 -8.61
CA PRO A 380 -2.31 -12.37 -9.29
C PRO A 380 -1.69 -12.66 -10.65
N PHE A 381 -0.79 -13.63 -10.70
CA PHE A 381 -0.19 -14.07 -11.93
C PHE A 381 -1.38 -14.40 -12.85
N PRO A 382 -1.52 -13.75 -14.01
CA PRO A 382 -2.62 -14.06 -14.94
C PRO A 382 -2.62 -15.55 -15.35
N PHE A 383 -1.54 -16.26 -15.02
CA PHE A 383 -1.26 -17.66 -15.28
C PHE A 383 -1.78 -18.65 -14.25
N ALA A 384 -2.40 -18.22 -13.15
CA ALA A 384 -3.19 -19.15 -12.32
C ALA A 384 -4.29 -19.85 -13.13
N SER A 385 -4.71 -19.21 -14.24
CA SER A 385 -5.65 -19.77 -15.21
C SER A 385 -5.00 -20.58 -16.35
N LEU A 386 -3.67 -20.62 -16.45
CA LEU A 386 -2.97 -21.40 -17.47
C LEU A 386 -3.01 -22.89 -17.14
N PRO A 387 -3.12 -23.77 -18.15
CA PRO A 387 -2.95 -25.21 -17.94
C PRO A 387 -1.50 -25.52 -17.55
N GLU A 388 -1.26 -26.67 -16.88
CA GLU A 388 0.09 -27.11 -16.44
C GLU A 388 1.14 -27.15 -17.56
N ASN A 389 0.69 -27.32 -18.81
CA ASN A 389 1.53 -27.29 -20.00
C ASN A 389 0.95 -26.25 -20.99
N PRO A 390 1.20 -24.95 -20.78
CA PRO A 390 0.66 -23.93 -21.64
C PRO A 390 1.35 -23.98 -23.00
N THR A 391 0.56 -23.79 -24.06
CA THR A 391 1.10 -23.49 -25.39
C THR A 391 1.37 -22.00 -25.49
N GLN A 392 2.26 -21.57 -26.39
CA GLN A 392 2.47 -20.14 -26.69
C GLN A 392 1.15 -19.41 -26.99
N GLN A 393 0.24 -20.07 -27.74
CA GLN A 393 -1.10 -19.54 -27.98
C GLN A 393 -1.89 -19.32 -26.69
N SER A 394 -1.88 -20.29 -25.76
CA SER A 394 -2.60 -20.14 -24.48
C SER A 394 -2.02 -19.01 -23.62
N ILE A 395 -0.71 -18.79 -23.67
CA ILE A 395 -0.03 -17.67 -23.00
C ILE A 395 -0.50 -16.36 -23.60
N LEU A 396 -0.43 -16.22 -24.94
CA LEU A 396 -0.88 -15.02 -25.64
C LEU A 396 -2.38 -14.74 -25.44
N GLU A 397 -3.22 -15.77 -25.47
CA GLU A 397 -4.65 -15.64 -25.17
C GLU A 397 -4.91 -15.21 -23.74
N THR A 398 -4.14 -15.73 -22.78
CA THR A 398 -4.25 -15.37 -21.36
C THR A 398 -3.83 -13.92 -21.15
N LEU A 399 -2.70 -13.51 -21.72
CA LEU A 399 -2.26 -12.12 -21.72
C LEU A 399 -3.33 -11.21 -22.38
N ALA A 400 -3.97 -11.62 -23.47
CA ALA A 400 -5.05 -10.86 -24.07
C ALA A 400 -6.34 -10.81 -23.21
N LYS A 401 -6.74 -11.94 -22.60
CA LYS A 401 -7.96 -12.07 -21.77
C LYS A 401 -7.89 -11.25 -20.50
N GLU A 402 -6.74 -11.27 -19.85
CA GLU A 402 -6.43 -10.47 -18.66
C GLU A 402 -6.22 -8.99 -19.00
N LYS A 403 -6.49 -8.63 -20.26
CA LYS A 403 -6.33 -7.30 -20.83
C LYS A 403 -4.91 -6.77 -20.63
N PHE A 404 -3.92 -7.63 -20.49
CA PHE A 404 -2.53 -7.25 -20.20
C PHE A 404 -2.03 -6.16 -21.16
N PHE A 405 -2.28 -6.32 -22.47
CA PHE A 405 -1.88 -5.36 -23.50
C PHE A 405 -2.93 -4.27 -23.81
N LEU A 406 -4.13 -4.43 -23.30
CA LEU A 406 -5.29 -3.60 -23.63
C LEU A 406 -5.73 -2.72 -22.48
N GLN A 407 -5.24 -2.98 -21.28
CA GLN A 407 -5.34 -2.06 -20.18
C GLN A 407 -4.59 -0.81 -20.62
N PRO A 408 -5.26 0.36 -20.60
CA PRO A 408 -4.48 1.58 -20.58
C PRO A 408 -3.59 1.43 -19.36
N GLU A 409 -2.27 1.46 -19.56
CA GLU A 409 -1.40 1.57 -18.41
C GLU A 409 -1.89 2.81 -17.66
N PRO A 410 -2.08 2.67 -16.36
CA PRO A 410 -2.17 3.84 -15.55
C PRO A 410 -0.95 4.75 -15.79
N PHE A 411 -1.01 5.99 -15.35
CA PHE A 411 0.06 6.96 -15.56
C PHE A 411 1.42 6.59 -14.93
N ALA A 412 1.69 5.37 -14.50
CA ALA A 412 3.03 4.83 -14.27
C ALA A 412 3.88 4.77 -15.58
N TRP A 413 4.22 5.93 -16.15
CA TRP A 413 5.15 6.04 -17.29
C TRP A 413 6.65 6.04 -16.95
N SER A 414 7.06 5.86 -15.71
CA SER A 414 8.48 5.81 -15.31
C SER A 414 9.36 4.81 -16.06
N SER A 415 8.71 3.99 -16.84
CA SER A 415 9.18 2.74 -17.31
C SER A 415 9.14 2.66 -18.83
N VAL A 416 8.44 3.60 -19.49
CA VAL A 416 8.53 3.79 -20.93
C VAL A 416 9.57 4.86 -21.27
N TYR A 417 10.83 4.55 -20.93
CA TYR A 417 12.02 5.33 -21.28
C TYR A 417 11.95 5.77 -22.76
N GLY A 418 11.92 7.07 -23.00
CA GLY A 418 12.16 7.65 -24.34
C GLY A 418 10.96 8.28 -25.06
N PHE A 419 9.72 8.12 -24.58
CA PHE A 419 8.59 8.77 -25.23
C PHE A 419 8.38 10.19 -24.72
N HIS A 420 8.87 11.18 -25.49
CA HIS A 420 8.62 12.60 -25.25
C HIS A 420 7.12 12.92 -25.34
N PHE A 421 6.40 12.80 -24.23
CA PHE A 421 5.02 13.26 -24.15
C PHE A 421 4.86 14.22 -22.98
N ARG A 422 3.97 15.21 -23.15
CA ARG A 422 3.56 16.16 -22.13
C ARG A 422 2.15 15.76 -21.72
N PRO A 423 1.92 15.24 -20.51
CA PRO A 423 0.58 14.94 -20.10
C PRO A 423 -0.19 16.23 -19.85
N GLU A 424 -1.47 16.17 -20.19
CA GLU A 424 -2.44 17.22 -19.91
C GLU A 424 -3.02 17.07 -18.50
N LEU A 425 -2.29 16.52 -17.51
CA LEU A 425 -2.83 16.30 -16.15
C LEU A 425 -3.34 17.62 -15.54
N ASN A 426 -2.55 18.69 -15.65
CA ASN A 426 -2.98 20.04 -15.24
C ASN A 426 -4.27 20.46 -15.94
N ARG A 427 -4.36 20.21 -17.25
CA ARG A 427 -5.55 20.56 -18.05
C ARG A 427 -6.73 19.66 -17.73
N PHE A 428 -6.54 18.38 -17.44
CA PHE A 428 -7.58 17.44 -17.03
C PHE A 428 -8.16 17.87 -15.68
N MET A 429 -7.30 18.14 -14.69
CA MET A 429 -7.74 18.64 -13.38
C MET A 429 -8.39 20.02 -13.49
N ALA A 430 -7.78 20.96 -14.22
CA ALA A 430 -8.35 22.29 -14.46
C ALA A 430 -9.73 22.19 -15.14
N SER A 431 -9.87 21.36 -16.17
CA SER A 431 -11.13 21.14 -16.89
C SER A 431 -12.18 20.49 -15.98
N THR A 432 -11.78 19.49 -15.18
CA THR A 432 -12.68 18.80 -14.23
C THR A 432 -13.17 19.76 -13.15
N LEU A 433 -12.25 20.48 -12.48
CA LEU A 433 -12.57 21.40 -11.40
C LEU A 433 -13.35 22.63 -11.89
N SER A 434 -13.02 23.13 -13.08
CA SER A 434 -13.77 24.20 -13.73
C SER A 434 -15.19 23.76 -14.09
N ALA A 435 -15.37 22.56 -14.68
CA ALA A 435 -16.69 22.01 -14.99
C ALA A 435 -17.53 21.79 -13.72
N LEU A 436 -16.93 21.30 -12.64
CA LEU A 436 -17.60 21.15 -11.35
C LEU A 436 -18.05 22.50 -10.77
N ALA A 437 -17.17 23.50 -10.81
CA ALA A 437 -17.50 24.84 -10.37
C ALA A 437 -18.68 25.43 -11.16
N GLN A 438 -18.70 25.23 -12.49
CA GLN A 438 -19.80 25.64 -13.35
C GLN A 438 -21.11 24.90 -13.03
N ALA A 439 -21.03 23.63 -12.62
CA ALA A 439 -22.17 22.84 -12.16
C ALA A 439 -22.59 23.16 -10.70
N GLY A 440 -21.98 24.17 -10.07
CA GLY A 440 -22.30 24.56 -8.69
C GLY A 440 -21.77 23.59 -7.62
N LYS A 441 -20.75 22.79 -7.95
CA LYS A 441 -20.07 21.91 -7.01
C LYS A 441 -18.65 22.37 -6.74
N SER A 442 -18.27 22.30 -5.47
CA SER A 442 -16.89 22.57 -5.03
C SER A 442 -16.45 21.48 -4.05
N PRO A 443 -15.41 20.71 -4.39
CA PRO A 443 -14.90 19.68 -3.51
C PRO A 443 -14.32 20.29 -2.23
N HIS A 444 -14.54 19.61 -1.11
CA HIS A 444 -13.94 19.95 0.18
C HIS A 444 -12.64 19.17 0.40
N HIS A 445 -12.52 18.00 -0.25
CA HIS A 445 -11.36 17.13 -0.16
C HIS A 445 -10.89 16.80 -1.57
N ILE A 446 -9.61 16.99 -1.83
CA ILE A 446 -8.97 16.51 -3.05
C ILE A 446 -7.78 15.65 -2.65
N ALA A 447 -7.70 14.45 -3.20
CA ALA A 447 -6.51 13.63 -3.16
C ALA A 447 -5.93 13.49 -4.56
N LEU A 448 -4.62 13.59 -4.67
CA LEU A 448 -3.87 13.36 -5.88
C LEU A 448 -2.90 12.21 -5.58
N ARG A 449 -3.13 11.06 -6.20
CA ARG A 449 -2.30 9.87 -6.06
C ARG A 449 -1.64 9.58 -7.40
N ILE A 450 -0.33 9.79 -7.48
CA ILE A 450 0.43 9.68 -8.73
C ILE A 450 1.64 8.80 -8.50
N ASP A 451 1.72 7.69 -9.23
CA ASP A 451 2.87 6.80 -9.24
C ASP A 451 3.97 7.41 -10.12
N GLU A 452 5.19 7.42 -9.56
CA GLU A 452 6.47 7.74 -10.18
C GLU A 452 6.47 8.96 -11.10
N THR A 453 6.73 10.15 -10.55
CA THR A 453 6.95 11.33 -11.38
C THR A 453 8.43 11.41 -11.84
N GLU A 454 8.79 10.87 -13.02
CA GLU A 454 9.84 11.48 -13.87
C GLU A 454 9.71 13.03 -13.98
N ASP A 455 10.62 13.73 -14.61
CA ASP A 455 10.52 15.20 -14.69
C ASP A 455 9.60 15.75 -15.77
N ARG A 456 9.07 14.86 -16.61
CA ARG A 456 8.42 15.22 -17.88
C ARG A 456 6.92 15.49 -17.72
N TRP A 457 6.28 15.02 -16.65
CA TRP A 457 4.81 15.12 -16.47
C TRP A 457 4.34 16.50 -16.17
N LEU A 458 5.15 17.14 -15.36
CA LEU A 458 4.78 18.38 -14.75
C LEU A 458 5.16 19.40 -15.83
N ALA A 459 4.29 19.58 -16.82
CA ALA A 459 4.36 20.78 -17.60
C ALA A 459 4.12 21.93 -16.62
N ARG A 460 4.83 23.05 -16.77
CA ARG A 460 4.52 24.25 -16.00
C ARG A 460 3.02 24.54 -16.16
N THR A 461 2.29 24.54 -15.05
CA THR A 461 0.86 24.90 -15.03
C THR A 461 0.71 26.24 -15.73
N ARG A 462 -0.09 26.26 -16.81
CA ARG A 462 -0.32 27.50 -17.55
C ARG A 462 -1.15 28.43 -16.66
N ALA A 463 -1.00 29.74 -16.83
CA ALA A 463 -1.76 30.72 -16.04
C ALA A 463 -3.28 30.46 -16.11
N LYS A 464 -3.80 30.13 -17.30
CA LYS A 464 -5.19 29.75 -17.50
C LYS A 464 -5.59 28.49 -16.69
N GLU A 465 -4.79 27.44 -16.74
CA GLU A 465 -5.04 26.19 -15.99
C GLU A 465 -4.99 26.43 -14.48
N TYR A 466 -4.07 27.29 -14.03
CA TYR A 466 -3.97 27.72 -12.64
C TYR A 466 -5.25 28.44 -12.19
N GLU A 467 -5.72 29.41 -12.97
CA GLU A 467 -6.93 30.19 -12.66
C GLU A 467 -8.19 29.30 -12.64
N GLU A 468 -8.33 28.42 -13.63
CA GLU A 468 -9.44 27.46 -13.72
C GLU A 468 -9.44 26.48 -12.54
N THR A 469 -8.25 25.96 -12.19
CA THR A 469 -8.08 25.11 -11.00
C THR A 469 -8.45 25.89 -9.75
N ALA A 470 -7.83 27.04 -9.50
CA ALA A 470 -8.07 27.86 -8.30
C ALA A 470 -9.55 28.27 -8.15
N ALA A 471 -10.26 28.52 -9.24
CA ALA A 471 -11.69 28.84 -9.21
C ALA A 471 -12.54 27.68 -8.65
N GLY A 472 -12.16 26.42 -8.91
CA GLY A 472 -12.82 25.23 -8.39
C GLY A 472 -12.45 24.87 -6.94
N LEU A 473 -11.41 25.50 -6.37
CA LEU A 473 -10.86 25.17 -5.05
C LEU A 473 -11.30 26.10 -3.92
N LYS A 474 -12.30 26.95 -4.14
CA LYS A 474 -12.76 27.94 -3.13
C LYS A 474 -13.19 27.33 -1.79
N GLU A 475 -13.71 26.10 -1.84
CA GLU A 475 -14.21 25.35 -0.67
C GLU A 475 -13.27 24.22 -0.24
N LEU A 476 -12.07 24.13 -0.80
CA LEU A 476 -11.11 23.08 -0.48
C LEU A 476 -10.63 23.25 0.98
N ASN A 477 -10.90 22.24 1.80
CA ASN A 477 -10.50 22.18 3.21
C ASN A 477 -9.36 21.18 3.44
N SER A 478 -9.26 20.14 2.61
CA SER A 478 -8.26 19.10 2.75
C SER A 478 -7.63 18.78 1.40
N PHE A 479 -6.31 18.74 1.36
CA PHE A 479 -5.54 18.31 0.21
C PHE A 479 -4.60 17.17 0.60
N SER A 480 -4.59 16.11 -0.19
CA SER A 480 -3.65 14.98 -0.07
C SER A 480 -2.88 14.87 -1.36
N PHE A 481 -1.56 14.76 -1.26
CA PHE A 481 -0.69 14.38 -2.36
C PHE A 481 0.06 13.13 -1.92
N ASP A 482 -0.19 12.02 -2.60
CA ASP A 482 0.52 10.78 -2.39
C ASP A 482 1.26 10.46 -3.70
N SER A 483 2.57 10.24 -3.62
CA SER A 483 3.34 9.74 -4.75
C SER A 483 4.06 8.47 -4.36
N GLN A 484 3.78 7.38 -5.09
CA GLN A 484 4.47 6.11 -4.90
C GLN A 484 5.64 6.02 -5.87
N GLY A 485 6.76 5.49 -5.40
CA GLY A 485 7.95 5.26 -6.20
C GLY A 485 8.95 6.41 -6.19
N SER A 486 10.21 6.07 -6.49
CA SER A 486 11.32 7.02 -6.46
C SER A 486 11.08 8.10 -7.51
N LEU A 487 10.74 9.32 -7.06
CA LEU A 487 11.03 10.52 -7.83
C LEU A 487 12.52 10.42 -8.16
N ASP A 488 12.88 10.18 -9.42
CA ASP A 488 14.28 10.05 -9.78
C ASP A 488 14.96 11.38 -9.46
N ALA A 489 15.58 11.42 -8.28
CA ALA A 489 16.17 12.56 -7.61
C ALA A 489 17.25 13.27 -8.45
N ARG A 490 17.60 12.68 -9.59
CA ARG A 490 18.63 13.16 -10.52
C ARG A 490 18.20 14.34 -11.37
N SER A 491 16.94 14.76 -11.35
CA SER A 491 16.52 15.88 -12.18
C SER A 491 15.77 16.98 -11.42
N VAL A 492 16.49 18.09 -11.26
CA VAL A 492 16.04 19.42 -10.81
C VAL A 492 14.78 19.96 -11.52
N ARG A 493 14.32 19.36 -12.64
CA ARG A 493 13.16 19.84 -13.41
C ARG A 493 11.84 19.43 -12.77
N GLY A 494 11.71 18.19 -12.30
CA GLY A 494 10.48 17.63 -11.75
C GLY A 494 9.96 18.46 -10.58
N GLU A 495 10.84 18.84 -9.65
CA GLU A 495 10.51 19.68 -8.49
C GLU A 495 9.81 20.99 -8.85
N LYS A 496 10.36 21.76 -9.80
CA LYS A 496 9.81 23.07 -10.19
C LYS A 496 8.41 22.94 -10.73
N TYR A 497 8.19 21.84 -11.43
CA TYR A 497 6.93 21.62 -12.07
C TYR A 497 5.91 21.00 -11.11
N ALA A 498 6.33 20.14 -10.17
CA ALA A 498 5.50 19.61 -9.10
C ALA A 498 5.01 20.75 -8.23
N ALA A 499 5.92 21.65 -7.85
CA ALA A 499 5.59 22.91 -7.21
C ALA A 499 4.53 23.71 -7.99
N SER A 500 4.65 23.78 -9.33
CA SER A 500 3.69 24.50 -10.17
C SER A 500 2.33 23.83 -10.26
N LEU A 501 2.30 22.49 -10.24
CA LEU A 501 1.09 21.68 -10.23
C LEU A 501 0.36 21.84 -8.89
N LEU A 502 1.10 21.80 -7.79
CA LEU A 502 0.57 21.82 -6.43
C LEU A 502 0.16 23.23 -5.97
N ALA A 503 0.74 24.28 -6.57
CA ALA A 503 0.51 25.66 -6.16
C ALA A 503 -0.98 26.06 -6.03
N PRO A 504 -1.90 25.77 -6.99
CA PRO A 504 -3.32 26.09 -6.82
C PRO A 504 -3.96 25.45 -5.58
N PHE A 505 -3.58 24.21 -5.25
CA PHE A 505 -4.11 23.46 -4.11
C PHE A 505 -3.57 24.01 -2.79
N LEU A 506 -2.26 24.29 -2.75
CA LEU A 506 -1.60 24.89 -1.61
C LEU A 506 -2.05 26.34 -1.36
N ASP A 507 -2.50 27.04 -2.40
CA ASP A 507 -3.00 28.41 -2.33
C ASP A 507 -4.51 28.50 -2.05
N ALA A 508 -5.18 27.36 -1.86
CA ALA A 508 -6.60 27.35 -1.57
C ALA A 508 -6.90 28.09 -0.24
N PRO A 509 -7.84 29.06 -0.23
CA PRO A 509 -7.99 29.99 0.88
C PRO A 509 -8.56 29.35 2.16
N ARG A 510 -9.17 28.17 2.04
CA ARG A 510 -9.80 27.45 3.16
C ARG A 510 -9.04 26.18 3.56
N LEU A 511 -7.84 25.97 3.03
CA LEU A 511 -7.07 24.76 3.31
C LEU A 511 -6.78 24.65 4.83
N ARG A 512 -7.26 23.57 5.43
CA ARG A 512 -7.11 23.23 6.86
C ARG A 512 -6.25 21.99 7.09
N SER A 513 -6.35 21.01 6.20
CA SER A 513 -5.56 19.78 6.27
C SER A 513 -4.70 19.63 5.04
N LEU A 514 -3.41 19.38 5.26
CA LEU A 514 -2.43 19.07 4.23
C LEU A 514 -1.81 17.72 4.55
N HIS A 515 -1.96 16.78 3.63
CA HIS A 515 -1.26 15.50 3.65
C HIS A 515 -0.34 15.43 2.43
N PHE A 516 0.92 15.13 2.67
CA PHE A 516 1.94 15.03 1.63
C PHE A 516 2.80 13.81 1.92
N ASN A 517 2.70 12.81 1.06
CA ASN A 517 3.43 11.55 1.19
C ASN A 517 4.23 11.30 -0.09
N LEU A 518 5.55 11.19 0.06
CA LEU A 518 6.45 10.69 -0.98
C LEU A 518 7.02 9.36 -0.47
N ASP A 519 6.69 8.27 -1.13
CA ASP A 519 7.22 6.96 -0.78
C ASP A 519 8.69 6.88 -1.20
N ILE A 520 9.61 6.95 -0.22
CA ILE A 520 11.06 6.77 -0.44
C ILE A 520 11.45 5.37 0.04
N SER A 521 10.92 4.33 -0.60
CA SER A 521 11.17 2.94 -0.20
C SER A 521 12.63 2.50 -0.43
N ASP A 522 13.31 3.03 -1.44
CA ASP A 522 14.49 2.33 -1.99
C ASP A 522 15.86 2.82 -1.52
N GLY A 523 15.96 3.70 -0.51
CA GLY A 523 17.25 4.24 -0.08
C GLY A 523 18.02 5.03 -1.17
N CYS A 524 17.45 5.14 -2.37
CA CYS A 524 17.98 5.87 -3.50
C CYS A 524 18.23 7.33 -3.10
N SER A 525 19.40 7.82 -3.52
CA SER A 525 20.00 9.10 -3.16
C SER A 525 18.96 10.23 -3.11
N ARG A 526 18.51 10.55 -1.90
CA ARG A 526 17.52 11.59 -1.61
C ARG A 526 18.01 12.93 -2.17
N GLY A 527 17.44 13.35 -3.30
CA GLY A 527 17.81 14.58 -3.98
C GLY A 527 17.55 15.82 -3.12
N ASP A 528 18.15 16.93 -3.55
CA ASP A 528 17.94 18.29 -3.03
C ASP A 528 16.54 18.84 -3.38
N GLU A 529 15.51 18.03 -3.16
CA GLU A 529 14.16 18.33 -3.64
C GLU A 529 13.60 19.62 -3.00
N ASN A 530 13.26 20.59 -3.84
CA ASN A 530 12.72 21.88 -3.41
C ASN A 530 11.20 21.87 -3.14
N PHE A 531 10.57 20.72 -2.88
CA PHE A 531 9.15 20.69 -2.45
C PHE A 531 8.93 21.61 -1.25
N GLY A 532 9.92 21.68 -0.35
CA GLY A 532 9.94 22.64 0.75
C GLY A 532 9.64 24.07 0.31
N LYS A 533 10.19 24.53 -0.82
CA LYS A 533 9.95 25.90 -1.31
C LYS A 533 8.50 26.12 -1.73
N ALA A 534 7.88 25.13 -2.38
CA ALA A 534 6.47 25.20 -2.78
C ALA A 534 5.55 25.18 -1.55
N LEU A 535 5.85 24.28 -0.62
CA LEU A 535 5.18 24.19 0.67
C LEU A 535 5.36 25.48 1.48
N ALA A 536 6.52 26.13 1.43
CA ALA A 536 6.80 27.37 2.17
C ALA A 536 6.40 28.65 1.42
N ALA A 537 5.88 28.57 0.19
CA ALA A 537 5.75 29.73 -0.69
C ALA A 537 4.82 30.84 -0.14
N LYS A 538 3.80 30.46 0.64
CA LYS A 538 2.84 31.39 1.25
C LYS A 538 2.47 30.97 2.66
N PRO A 539 2.21 31.93 3.57
CA PRO A 539 1.70 31.62 4.90
C PRO A 539 0.28 31.08 4.81
N ARG A 540 -0.02 30.03 5.58
CA ARG A 540 -1.36 29.39 5.61
C ARG A 540 -1.92 29.45 7.02
N PRO A 541 -2.57 30.55 7.44
CA PRO A 541 -3.05 30.72 8.80
C PRO A 541 -4.19 29.77 9.17
N THR A 542 -4.92 29.24 8.18
CA THR A 542 -6.06 28.33 8.37
C THR A 542 -5.67 26.87 8.55
N LEU A 543 -4.42 26.51 8.31
CA LEU A 543 -3.95 25.13 8.37
C LEU A 543 -3.95 24.65 9.83
N THR A 544 -4.68 23.59 10.14
CA THR A 544 -4.78 22.97 11.47
C THR A 544 -4.20 21.56 11.50
N SER A 545 -4.06 20.90 10.35
CA SER A 545 -3.55 19.54 10.23
C SER A 545 -2.45 19.47 9.17
N ILE A 546 -1.29 18.96 9.54
CA ILE A 546 -0.13 18.76 8.66
C ILE A 546 0.33 17.31 8.83
N VAL A 547 0.45 16.59 7.72
CA VAL A 547 1.05 15.26 7.66
C VAL A 547 2.03 15.28 6.51
N LEU A 548 3.32 15.13 6.83
CA LEU A 548 4.41 15.09 5.86
C LEU A 548 5.13 13.75 6.01
N GLN A 549 5.31 13.03 4.92
CA GLN A 549 6.01 11.76 4.88
C GLN A 549 7.03 11.72 3.74
N GLY A 550 8.23 11.20 4.04
CA GLY A 550 9.28 10.96 3.05
C GLY A 550 9.75 12.22 2.32
N LEU A 551 9.84 13.36 3.02
CA LEU A 551 10.22 14.63 2.40
C LEU A 551 11.64 15.06 2.77
N SER A 552 12.43 15.44 1.77
CA SER A 552 13.68 16.20 1.93
C SER A 552 13.35 17.70 1.96
N ILE A 553 13.64 18.40 3.06
CA ILE A 553 13.24 19.80 3.24
C ILE A 553 14.30 20.63 3.96
N GLN A 554 14.49 21.88 3.53
CA GLN A 554 15.32 22.84 4.25
C GLN A 554 14.62 23.31 5.53
N HIS A 555 15.35 23.44 6.63
CA HIS A 555 14.82 23.92 7.91
C HIS A 555 13.98 25.20 7.78
N ARG A 556 14.46 26.21 7.04
CA ARG A 556 13.71 27.47 6.81
C ARG A 556 12.36 27.27 6.14
N HIS A 557 12.24 26.29 5.25
CA HIS A 557 11.00 25.99 4.54
C HIS A 557 10.02 25.24 5.43
N LEU A 558 10.51 24.28 6.22
CA LEU A 558 9.69 23.58 7.22
C LEU A 558 9.13 24.58 8.24
N LEU A 559 9.98 25.47 8.77
CA LEU A 559 9.52 26.52 9.70
C LEU A 559 8.51 27.47 9.06
N ALA A 560 8.73 27.88 7.81
CA ALA A 560 7.80 28.75 7.09
C ALA A 560 6.44 28.07 6.85
N LEU A 561 6.43 26.76 6.58
CA LEU A 561 5.21 25.97 6.44
C LEU A 561 4.44 25.85 7.78
N LEU A 562 5.15 25.55 8.87
CA LEU A 562 4.58 25.50 10.22
C LEU A 562 4.03 26.87 10.64
N GLY A 563 4.70 27.95 10.22
CA GLY A 563 4.30 29.32 10.47
C GLY A 563 4.44 29.70 11.95
N THR A 564 3.56 30.60 12.41
CA THR A 564 3.54 31.02 13.82
C THR A 564 2.84 29.98 14.69
N PRO A 565 3.37 29.67 15.89
CA PRO A 565 2.72 28.76 16.84
C PRO A 565 1.26 29.14 17.07
N ARG A 566 0.39 28.13 16.99
CA ARG A 566 -1.06 28.24 17.16
C ARG A 566 -1.64 26.89 17.55
N LYS A 567 -2.94 26.86 17.80
CA LYS A 567 -3.65 25.61 17.99
C LYS A 567 -3.68 24.81 16.68
N MET A 568 -3.15 23.60 16.74
CA MET A 568 -3.14 22.64 15.63
C MET A 568 -3.88 21.39 16.08
N GLU A 569 -4.63 20.77 15.18
CA GLU A 569 -5.29 19.49 15.44
C GLU A 569 -4.29 18.34 15.34
N LYS A 570 -3.36 18.43 14.37
CA LYS A 570 -2.46 17.33 14.03
C LYS A 570 -1.18 17.85 13.36
N ILE A 571 -0.02 17.36 13.80
CA ILE A 571 1.26 17.51 13.11
C ILE A 571 1.95 16.15 13.08
N GLU A 572 2.13 15.57 11.91
CA GLU A 572 2.89 14.33 11.73
C GLU A 572 4.02 14.57 10.73
N LEU A 573 5.23 14.26 11.15
CA LEU A 573 6.45 14.37 10.37
C LEU A 573 7.12 12.99 10.38
N THR A 574 6.96 12.24 9.30
CA THR A 574 7.48 10.88 9.15
C THR A 574 8.57 10.85 8.09
N GLU A 575 9.71 10.23 8.36
CA GLU A 575 10.78 10.05 7.38
C GLU A 575 11.26 11.36 6.73
N ILE A 576 11.20 12.45 7.49
CA ILE A 576 11.61 13.76 7.02
C ILE A 576 13.14 13.86 7.07
N ARG A 577 13.77 14.32 5.99
CA ARG A 577 15.20 14.66 5.95
C ARG A 577 15.39 16.16 5.99
N LEU A 578 16.10 16.68 6.99
CA LEU A 578 16.53 18.08 7.01
C LEU A 578 17.82 18.28 6.21
N GLN A 579 17.73 19.05 5.12
CA GLN A 579 18.90 19.39 4.28
C GLN A 579 19.83 20.43 4.94
N THR A 580 19.27 21.30 5.77
CA THR A 580 19.98 22.40 6.43
C THR A 580 19.37 22.65 7.80
N GLY A 581 20.07 23.35 8.69
CA GLY A 581 19.59 23.69 10.02
C GLY A 581 19.82 22.59 11.04
N THR A 582 18.97 22.52 12.07
CA THR A 582 19.05 21.48 13.10
C THR A 582 17.67 20.96 13.48
N TRP A 583 17.55 19.67 13.76
CA TRP A 583 16.34 19.08 14.36
C TRP A 583 16.05 19.64 15.74
N ALA A 584 17.09 19.97 16.51
CA ALA A 584 16.93 20.67 17.79
C ALA A 584 16.12 21.97 17.66
N ALA A 585 16.40 22.78 16.62
CA ALA A 585 15.65 24.01 16.36
C ALA A 585 14.21 23.73 15.92
N VAL A 586 13.98 22.70 15.10
CA VAL A 586 12.63 22.26 14.72
C VAL A 586 11.82 21.85 15.95
N LEU A 587 12.39 21.01 16.82
CA LEU A 587 11.74 20.60 18.07
C LEU A 587 11.40 21.79 18.97
N ALA A 588 12.30 22.78 19.07
CA ALA A 588 12.05 23.99 19.86
C ALA A 588 10.86 24.81 19.33
N VAL A 589 10.62 24.79 18.02
CA VAL A 589 9.45 25.42 17.40
C VAL A 589 8.20 24.56 17.61
N LEU A 590 8.28 23.25 17.38
CA LEU A 590 7.18 22.30 17.57
C LEU A 590 6.63 22.31 19.00
N ARG A 591 7.52 22.41 20.00
CA ARG A 591 7.15 22.53 21.43
C ARG A 591 6.26 23.73 21.75
N GLN A 592 6.25 24.75 20.90
CA GLN A 592 5.44 25.97 21.11
C GLN A 592 4.00 25.81 20.61
N PHE A 593 3.68 24.74 19.86
CA PHE A 593 2.34 24.50 19.34
C PHE A 593 1.45 23.82 20.39
N ASP A 594 0.20 24.28 20.48
CA ASP A 594 -0.86 23.55 21.16
C ASP A 594 -1.41 22.50 20.18
N CYS A 595 -0.86 21.28 20.24
CA CYS A 595 -1.23 20.20 19.33
C CYS A 595 -1.42 18.88 20.10
N PRO A 596 -2.63 18.31 20.15
CA PRO A 596 -2.90 17.09 20.90
C PRO A 596 -2.33 15.84 20.23
N ARG A 597 -2.04 15.90 18.91
CA ARG A 597 -1.48 14.80 18.14
C ARG A 597 -0.27 15.29 17.37
N MET A 598 0.89 15.19 18.01
CA MET A 598 2.17 15.47 17.38
C MET A 598 3.00 14.20 17.30
N ILE A 599 3.42 13.84 16.09
CA ILE A 599 4.25 12.66 15.83
C ILE A 599 5.47 13.12 15.04
N LEU A 600 6.66 12.74 15.52
CA LEU A 600 7.91 12.81 14.77
C LEU A 600 8.45 11.39 14.68
N ASP A 601 8.52 10.85 13.47
CA ASP A 601 8.97 9.49 13.21
C ASP A 601 10.11 9.51 12.18
N SER A 602 11.16 8.75 12.46
CA SER A 602 12.31 8.54 11.57
C SER A 602 12.91 9.83 10.96
N PRO A 603 13.16 10.91 11.75
CA PRO A 603 13.89 12.08 11.28
C PRO A 603 15.28 11.68 10.78
N SER A 604 15.78 12.41 9.79
CA SER A 604 17.12 12.22 9.24
C SER A 604 17.70 13.53 8.72
N GLY A 605 18.97 13.55 8.30
CA GLY A 605 19.65 14.79 7.92
C GLY A 605 20.13 15.61 9.12
N ALA A 606 20.90 16.67 8.82
CA ALA A 606 21.49 17.56 9.81
C ALA A 606 22.25 16.79 10.92
N GLU A 607 22.07 17.12 12.20
CA GLU A 607 22.77 16.46 13.30
C GLU A 607 22.39 14.98 13.49
N VAL A 608 21.27 14.53 12.94
CA VAL A 608 20.81 13.14 13.10
C VAL A 608 21.70 12.17 12.34
N GLU A 609 22.30 12.59 11.21
CA GLU A 609 23.28 11.78 10.47
C GLU A 609 24.56 11.53 11.26
N HIS A 610 24.78 12.31 12.32
CA HIS A 610 25.89 12.09 13.22
C HIS A 610 25.45 11.28 14.43
N ILE A 611 24.18 11.10 14.77
CA ILE A 611 23.81 10.33 15.96
C ILE A 611 23.73 8.84 15.57
N PRO A 612 24.33 7.91 16.36
CA PRO A 612 24.23 6.48 16.07
C PRO A 612 22.76 6.06 15.93
N ALA A 613 22.42 5.25 14.92
CA ALA A 613 21.04 4.87 14.61
C ALA A 613 20.28 4.32 15.83
N GLY A 614 20.94 3.48 16.66
CA GLY A 614 20.36 2.96 17.90
C GLY A 614 20.02 4.05 18.93
N ALA A 615 20.82 5.12 19.02
CA ALA A 615 20.51 6.26 19.88
C ALA A 615 19.32 7.07 19.33
N VAL A 616 19.25 7.28 18.01
CA VAL A 616 18.09 7.93 17.37
C VAL A 616 16.81 7.13 17.63
N LEU A 617 16.85 5.81 17.44
CA LEU A 617 15.73 4.91 17.74
C LEU A 617 15.32 5.01 19.21
N SER A 618 16.27 4.96 20.15
CA SER A 618 15.96 5.11 21.58
C SER A 618 15.24 6.44 21.89
N MET A 619 15.59 7.54 21.20
CA MET A 619 14.89 8.82 21.39
C MET A 619 13.44 8.80 20.87
N LEU A 620 13.18 8.06 19.80
CA LEU A 620 11.92 8.04 19.06
C LEU A 620 10.96 6.96 19.52
N ASP A 621 11.49 5.88 20.11
CA ASP A 621 10.72 4.69 20.42
C ASP A 621 10.70 4.33 21.90
N ASP A 622 11.75 4.64 22.66
CA ASP A 622 11.77 4.30 24.07
C ASP A 622 10.91 5.28 24.87
N THR A 623 10.01 4.68 25.65
CA THR A 623 9.41 5.32 26.81
C THR A 623 10.40 5.12 27.95
N PRO A 624 11.02 6.18 28.49
CA PRO A 624 11.99 6.00 29.57
C PRO A 624 11.32 5.30 30.75
N TYR A 625 11.95 4.25 31.27
CA TYR A 625 11.41 3.47 32.39
C TYR A 625 11.12 4.32 33.64
N ASP A 626 11.80 5.46 33.78
CA ASP A 626 11.69 6.37 34.93
C ASP A 626 10.66 7.51 34.71
N TRP A 627 9.88 7.48 33.63
CA TRP A 627 8.88 8.52 33.39
C TRP A 627 7.64 8.37 34.28
N PRO A 628 7.03 9.48 34.74
CA PRO A 628 5.74 9.43 35.43
C PRO A 628 4.70 8.71 34.57
N ASP A 629 3.76 7.99 35.20
CA ASP A 629 2.69 7.23 34.51
C ASP A 629 1.92 8.04 33.45
N GLU A 630 1.83 9.36 33.62
CA GLU A 630 1.20 10.28 32.67
C GLU A 630 1.91 10.38 31.31
N CYS A 631 3.18 9.97 31.23
CA CYS A 631 3.98 10.02 30.01
C CYS A 631 4.20 8.63 29.39
N CYS A 632 3.60 7.59 29.98
CA CYS A 632 3.65 6.22 29.45
C CYS A 632 3.07 6.18 28.02
N GLY A 633 3.91 5.76 27.08
CA GLY A 633 3.58 5.64 25.66
C GLY A 633 4.11 6.77 24.77
N LEU A 634 4.71 7.82 25.36
CA LEU A 634 5.38 8.89 24.61
C LEU A 634 6.87 8.61 24.47
N SER A 635 7.42 8.85 23.28
CA SER A 635 8.87 8.86 23.11
C SER A 635 9.55 10.03 23.82
N VAL A 636 10.87 9.98 23.99
CA VAL A 636 11.65 11.10 24.56
C VAL A 636 11.40 12.39 23.78
N VAL A 637 11.38 12.30 22.45
CA VAL A 637 11.08 13.42 21.54
C VAL A 637 9.66 13.94 21.76
N GLU A 638 8.66 13.06 21.82
CA GLU A 638 7.27 13.46 22.04
C GLU A 638 7.07 14.09 23.41
N GLY A 639 7.72 13.60 24.47
CA GLY A 639 7.66 14.22 25.78
C GLY A 639 8.32 15.59 25.82
N TYR A 640 9.44 15.80 25.12
CA TYR A 640 10.03 17.14 24.98
C TYR A 640 9.07 18.11 24.27
N ILE A 641 8.49 17.68 23.14
CA ILE A 641 7.51 18.46 22.38
C ILE A 641 6.30 18.81 23.24
N ASN A 642 5.79 17.86 24.01
CA ASN A 642 4.64 18.05 24.91
C ASN A 642 5.00 18.79 26.22
N GLY A 643 6.24 19.29 26.33
CA GLY A 643 6.70 20.07 27.47
C GLY A 643 6.92 19.28 28.76
N LYS A 644 6.93 17.94 28.69
CA LYS A 644 7.18 17.03 29.81
C LYS A 644 8.68 16.85 30.10
N ASP A 645 9.52 16.90 29.07
CA ASP A 645 10.99 16.96 29.23
C ASP A 645 11.51 18.41 29.14
N ILE A 646 12.55 18.69 29.91
CA ILE A 646 13.21 20.00 29.97
C ILE A 646 14.29 20.09 28.90
N LEU A 647 14.98 18.98 28.61
CA LEU A 647 16.13 18.98 27.70
C LEU A 647 15.76 18.49 26.31
N ASN A 648 16.28 19.18 25.30
CA ASN A 648 16.10 18.79 23.91
C ASN A 648 16.94 17.53 23.61
N PRO A 649 16.34 16.41 23.18
CA PRO A 649 17.06 15.15 23.02
C PRO A 649 18.22 15.23 22.01
N PHE A 650 18.13 16.11 21.00
CA PHE A 650 19.23 16.33 20.02
C PHE A 650 20.35 17.23 20.54
N GLN A 651 20.15 17.91 21.68
CA GLN A 651 21.18 18.69 22.36
C GLN A 651 21.73 18.00 23.62
N ASP A 652 21.04 16.98 24.10
CA ASP A 652 21.42 16.26 25.30
C ASP A 652 22.68 15.41 25.05
N SER A 653 23.70 15.66 25.87
CA SER A 653 24.97 14.96 25.81
C SER A 653 24.86 13.46 26.05
N ARG A 654 23.79 12.97 26.70
CA ARG A 654 23.56 11.54 26.94
C ARG A 654 23.45 10.74 25.65
N TYR A 655 22.95 11.38 24.60
CA TYR A 655 22.78 10.73 23.30
C TYR A 655 23.82 11.17 22.26
N ARG A 656 24.70 12.12 22.62
CA ARG A 656 25.86 12.42 21.81
C ARG A 656 26.95 11.41 22.14
N PRO A 657 27.49 10.70 21.15
CA PRO A 657 28.63 9.84 21.39
C PRO A 657 29.82 10.70 21.86
N ALA A 658 30.65 10.13 22.73
CA ALA A 658 31.75 10.84 23.35
C ALA A 658 32.66 11.50 22.29
N PRO A 659 33.29 12.64 22.58
CA PRO A 659 34.27 13.26 21.67
C PRO A 659 35.30 12.21 21.20
N GLY A 660 35.46 12.05 19.88
CA GLY A 660 36.32 11.04 19.25
C GLY A 660 35.72 9.64 19.04
N ALA A 661 34.45 9.43 19.35
CA ALA A 661 33.73 8.21 18.95
C ALA A 661 33.44 8.19 17.44
N TYR A 662 33.21 9.37 16.82
CA TYR A 662 33.02 9.48 15.37
C TYR A 662 34.26 9.15 14.56
N GLU A 663 35.42 9.61 15.02
CA GLU A 663 36.69 9.28 14.38
C GLU A 663 36.96 7.78 14.45
N ARG A 664 36.56 7.12 15.55
CA ARG A 664 36.63 5.67 15.71
C ARG A 664 35.64 4.93 14.82
N MET A 665 34.36 5.31 14.80
CA MET A 665 33.37 4.69 13.91
C MET A 665 33.74 4.87 12.43
N ALA A 666 34.15 6.07 12.02
CA ALA A 666 34.58 6.32 10.65
C ALA A 666 35.90 5.60 10.28
N GLU A 667 36.69 5.18 11.28
CA GLU A 667 37.87 4.34 11.08
C GLU A 667 37.48 2.86 11.03
N ASP A 668 36.51 2.42 11.83
CA ASP A 668 35.96 1.07 11.82
C ASP A 668 35.18 0.78 10.52
N ASP A 669 34.38 1.72 10.02
CA ASP A 669 33.71 1.64 8.72
C ASP A 669 34.74 1.58 7.58
N ARG A 670 35.82 2.38 7.66
CA ARG A 670 36.92 2.30 6.68
C ARG A 670 37.64 0.97 6.74
N LYS A 671 37.85 0.41 7.94
CA LYS A 671 38.44 -0.93 8.10
C LYS A 671 37.52 -2.01 7.54
N PHE A 672 36.22 -1.91 7.79
CA PHE A 672 35.23 -2.85 7.27
C PHE A 672 35.18 -2.83 5.74
N LEU A 673 35.09 -1.64 5.12
CA LEU A 673 35.12 -1.49 3.67
C LEU A 673 36.45 -1.99 3.06
N SER A 674 37.58 -1.68 3.69
CA SER A 674 38.88 -2.21 3.23
C SER A 674 39.01 -3.73 3.40
N GLY A 675 38.24 -4.32 4.33
CA GLY A 675 38.15 -5.77 4.52
C GLY A 675 37.34 -6.41 3.39
N LEU A 676 36.21 -5.82 3.02
CA LEU A 676 35.40 -6.25 1.88
C LEU A 676 36.17 -6.17 0.55
N GLU A 677 36.86 -5.05 0.30
CA GLU A 677 37.71 -4.90 -0.91
C GLU A 677 38.84 -5.95 -0.96
N ARG A 678 39.32 -6.39 0.22
CA ARG A 678 40.35 -7.41 0.31
C ARG A 678 39.79 -8.81 0.09
N GLU A 679 38.63 -9.13 0.65
CA GLU A 679 37.94 -10.40 0.39
C GLU A 679 37.58 -10.52 -1.11
N GLU A 680 37.10 -9.44 -1.73
CA GLU A 680 36.81 -9.40 -3.17
C GLU A 680 38.06 -9.66 -4.02
N ALA A 681 39.21 -9.05 -3.66
CA ALA A 681 40.48 -9.30 -4.33
C ALA A 681 41.04 -10.73 -4.09
N GLU A 682 40.80 -11.32 -2.92
CA GLU A 682 41.16 -12.72 -2.62
C GLU A 682 40.29 -13.71 -3.42
N TYR A 683 39.00 -13.41 -3.62
CA TYR A 683 38.12 -14.18 -4.50
C TYR A 683 38.51 -14.11 -5.99
N GLU A 684 38.92 -12.94 -6.49
CA GLU A 684 39.39 -12.80 -7.87
C GLU A 684 40.71 -13.55 -8.12
N THR A 685 41.60 -13.62 -7.12
CA THR A 685 42.88 -14.33 -7.26
C THR A 685 42.77 -15.84 -7.10
N GLU A 686 41.79 -16.36 -6.35
CA GLU A 686 41.53 -17.81 -6.28
C GLU A 686 40.81 -18.32 -7.55
N GLY A 687 39.93 -17.52 -8.17
CA GLY A 687 39.21 -17.88 -9.38
C GLY A 687 40.08 -18.12 -10.63
N ASP A 688 41.22 -17.42 -10.73
CA ASP A 688 42.16 -17.60 -11.85
C ASP A 688 43.05 -18.85 -11.70
N SER A 689 43.12 -19.44 -10.50
CA SER A 689 43.97 -20.61 -10.24
C SER A 689 43.30 -21.96 -10.54
N GLU A 690 41.97 -22.00 -10.73
CA GLU A 690 41.23 -23.23 -11.07
C GLU A 690 41.02 -23.45 -12.58
N ILE A 691 41.39 -22.51 -13.45
CA ILE A 691 41.17 -22.63 -14.90
C ILE A 691 42.38 -23.26 -15.65
N GLU A 692 43.57 -23.35 -15.05
CA GLU A 692 44.76 -23.91 -15.74
C GLU A 692 44.92 -25.45 -15.64
N HIS A 693 43.92 -26.21 -15.17
CA HIS A 693 44.05 -27.67 -15.00
C HIS A 693 43.15 -28.57 -15.86
N ASP A 694 42.39 -28.05 -16.81
CA ASP A 694 41.49 -28.88 -17.63
C ASP A 694 41.65 -28.80 -19.16
N GLU A 695 42.75 -28.25 -19.68
CA GLU A 695 43.02 -28.20 -21.15
C GLU A 695 43.94 -29.32 -21.68
N SER A 696 44.24 -30.39 -20.92
CA SER A 696 45.21 -31.41 -21.37
C SER A 696 44.63 -32.77 -21.82
N ASN A 697 43.30 -32.90 -22.04
CA ASN A 697 42.70 -34.21 -22.34
C ASN A 697 41.73 -34.30 -23.54
N SER A 698 41.81 -33.40 -24.52
CA SER A 698 40.96 -33.49 -25.72
C SER A 698 41.71 -33.32 -27.05
N GLU A 699 42.76 -34.10 -27.30
CA GLU A 699 43.29 -34.32 -28.66
C GLU A 699 43.69 -35.80 -28.85
N ALA A 700 42.69 -36.66 -28.97
CA ALA A 700 42.82 -37.99 -29.57
C ALA A 700 41.44 -38.50 -30.00
N ASP A 701 40.94 -38.00 -31.12
CA ASP A 701 40.13 -38.74 -32.11
C ASP A 701 39.52 -37.73 -33.11
N LEU A 702 40.24 -37.52 -34.23
CA LEU A 702 39.70 -37.09 -35.52
C LEU A 702 40.62 -37.56 -36.66
#